data_AF-A0A8T4TD95-F1
#
_entry.id   AF-A0A8T4TD95-F1
#
_cell.length_a   1.000
_cell.length_b   1.000
_cell.length_c   1.000
_cell.angle_alpha   90.00
_cell.angle_beta   90.00
_cell.angle_gamma   90.00
#
_symmetry.space_group_name_H-M   'P 1'
#
loop_
_entity.id
_entity.type
_entity.pdbx_description
1 polymer ?
#
loop_
_entity_poly.entity_id
_entity_poly.type
_entity_poly.pdbx_seq_one_letter_code
_entity_poly.pdbx_strand_id
1 'polypeptide(L)'
;MSIFGIFHGWQRKRPLLDKLQSEVKDTVLQIYGVLLKEYKVKLDFIQDGSKLTRKDLREALRVEQATIGREGASVDRAILVLGEVIRKKSVATDLANEEQLRNELILLKNELPVLQEIIKEQNESLIEYFNAVDFKALVEEEGRHLMVEHDELDKILAELSVVLAEKPEIMTSQLREKRIAELEKLRFSTARFPEATSLLVANWDLVEKLNAKNESKRDFSSLWPLCMPEIAKRDLLKTRADVKLVIDLNEKTGPYNAKTILQNGLYAVMDFDQSSGFIKTREEIWRAVFLIAEFVEKAEPGLVKRMLSNGLLSVKRAGLIKNFDDLELVVELTRKTKPSQVLLLFDAGLPAVVDAKLIKNRQDLITAADNLIKLMNFCAGAEHYMLKELHNLLPYWAKFGLQIFDILLIPCAKAQGPGTFLCFEQFFLIASWGSTGSVDDLAILNFITTKYPIKAADILKNLVHAGLAAGIVSHQIHEDAEILKSFLRNSPAYLPELYQEYKVLYLQHLPNLDIRAKELFRRARELKEAVVKGDLALDRQNESIGLAVLFHVFSPEITMDREMYKRCIDNRQSRESDIPELLVRRLSGKKASIDVGSVELNEGEELGTSAWADLVEAVEQVNANPVSVDESALGFELLEPNIGEKRKELLVKIYAWWRQQGNSLPSLSSSYDVLVKYKEFVGDRLNDVIFSCLDAAQKADPARFQRKIGQKPIDFSRLAKMLAGLWQSAMPVEQKRQRVTAILQQNGFAVVQLDWQPSWTAVEIAGWLSQYTVIDKSLVARIKEQLYGENYRAMQNEMQKFKFTRARGTKTFTFVLSKKKSHSVAMFNMGVCVAVDDKLWNSPDMWQMIIFDEENNACGGVIYRTISENGKRYLVASIHPSQKILSTVSPKGVYEKIVQFSQLMKKLLKYDELLIPTSPQIHSNRTSMQEQIAAAKYKTRKLDQKYSFSYSPYAYDYQDFYIAT
;
A
#
# COMPACT_ATOMS: atom_id res chain seq x y z
N MET A 1 32.89 23.94 37.44
CA MET A 1 33.97 24.90 37.08
C MET A 1 34.48 24.62 35.67
N SER A 2 33.86 25.18 34.63
CA SER A 2 34.46 25.27 33.28
C SER A 2 33.69 26.20 32.31
N ILE A 3 33.02 27.25 32.81
CA ILE A 3 32.49 28.34 31.96
C ILE A 3 33.58 29.42 31.72
N PHE A 4 34.65 29.42 32.52
CA PHE A 4 35.75 30.39 32.43
C PHE A 4 36.76 30.13 31.28
N GLY A 5 36.76 28.93 30.68
CA GLY A 5 37.66 28.59 29.56
C GLY A 5 37.20 29.13 28.20
N ILE A 6 35.90 29.36 28.03
CA ILE A 6 35.30 29.84 26.76
C ILE A 6 35.46 31.37 26.63
N PHE A 7 35.49 32.09 27.76
CA PHE A 7 35.69 33.55 27.76
C PHE A 7 37.12 33.97 27.36
N HIS A 8 38.14 33.16 27.68
CA HIS A 8 39.53 33.47 27.31
C HIS A 8 39.86 33.19 25.83
N GLY A 9 39.12 32.31 25.15
CA GLY A 9 39.25 32.11 23.70
C GLY A 9 38.69 33.29 22.88
N TRP A 10 37.66 33.97 23.42
CA TRP A 10 37.04 35.13 22.76
C TRP A 10 37.87 36.41 22.92
N GLN A 11 38.53 36.62 24.07
CA GLN A 11 39.41 37.78 24.27
C GLN A 11 40.69 37.74 23.42
N ARG A 12 41.19 36.55 23.05
CA ARG A 12 42.36 36.43 22.15
C ARG A 12 42.05 36.68 20.68
N LYS A 13 40.78 36.67 20.26
CA LYS A 13 40.37 36.95 18.87
C LYS A 13 39.86 38.37 18.64
N ARG A 14 39.66 39.15 19.71
CA ARG A 14 39.24 40.56 19.63
C ARG A 14 40.22 41.46 18.85
N PRO A 15 41.55 41.34 19.00
CA PRO A 15 42.50 42.12 18.20
C PRO A 15 42.43 41.80 16.70
N LEU A 16 42.05 40.57 16.33
CA LEU A 16 41.90 40.16 14.94
C LEU A 16 40.61 40.73 14.32
N LEU A 17 39.54 40.81 15.13
CA LEU A 17 38.25 41.40 14.75
C LEU A 17 38.32 42.93 14.66
N ASP A 18 39.06 43.57 15.57
CA ASP A 18 39.29 45.02 15.55
C ASP A 18 40.20 45.41 14.37
N LYS A 19 41.18 44.55 14.01
CA LYS A 19 42.01 44.72 12.82
C LYS A 19 41.22 44.51 11.52
N LEU A 20 40.33 43.50 11.45
CA LEU A 20 39.42 43.30 10.32
C LEU A 20 38.39 44.43 10.20
N GLN A 21 37.87 44.96 11.31
CA GLN A 21 36.98 46.12 11.29
C GLN A 21 37.71 47.39 10.88
N SER A 22 38.97 47.59 11.27
CA SER A 22 39.82 48.69 10.80
C SER A 22 40.13 48.56 9.32
N GLU A 23 40.54 47.39 8.82
CA GLU A 23 40.85 47.16 7.41
C GLU A 23 39.60 47.26 6.52
N VAL A 24 38.44 46.76 6.98
CA VAL A 24 37.16 46.93 6.27
C VAL A 24 36.69 48.38 6.33
N LYS A 25 36.86 49.09 7.45
CA LYS A 25 36.48 50.50 7.56
C LYS A 25 37.36 51.40 6.71
N ASP A 26 38.67 51.14 6.62
CA ASP A 26 39.59 51.88 5.77
C ASP A 26 39.38 51.56 4.28
N THR A 27 39.06 50.31 3.95
CA THR A 27 38.67 49.91 2.58
C THR A 27 37.31 50.49 2.19
N VAL A 28 36.33 50.49 3.10
CA VAL A 28 35.02 51.10 2.88
C VAL A 28 35.13 52.63 2.82
N LEU A 29 36.03 53.27 3.59
CA LEU A 29 36.30 54.72 3.51
C LEU A 29 37.11 55.10 2.27
N GLN A 30 37.99 54.22 1.76
CA GLN A 30 38.62 54.40 0.45
C GLN A 30 37.60 54.26 -0.69
N ILE A 31 36.72 53.25 -0.63
CA ILE A 31 35.64 53.04 -1.60
C ILE A 31 34.62 54.18 -1.52
N TYR A 32 34.25 54.64 -0.31
CA TYR A 32 33.38 55.82 -0.13
C TYR A 32 34.08 57.12 -0.55
N GLY A 33 35.40 57.24 -0.36
CA GLY A 33 36.18 58.40 -0.79
C GLY A 33 36.33 58.48 -2.31
N VAL A 34 36.43 57.33 -2.99
CA VAL A 34 36.42 57.21 -4.46
C VAL A 34 35.00 57.43 -5.00
N LEU A 35 33.98 56.82 -4.40
CA LEU A 35 32.58 57.00 -4.77
C LEU A 35 32.07 58.42 -4.50
N LEU A 36 32.53 59.12 -3.44
CA LEU A 36 32.19 60.53 -3.18
C LEU A 36 32.93 61.48 -4.13
N LYS A 37 34.12 61.10 -4.63
CA LYS A 37 34.80 61.87 -5.69
C LYS A 37 34.08 61.69 -7.03
N GLU A 38 33.65 60.47 -7.36
CA GLU A 38 32.85 60.19 -8.55
C GLU A 38 31.44 60.78 -8.46
N TYR A 39 30.81 60.76 -7.29
CA TYR A 39 29.50 61.38 -7.07
C TYR A 39 29.57 62.90 -7.07
N LYS A 40 30.66 63.51 -6.57
CA LYS A 40 30.85 64.96 -6.62
C LYS A 40 31.15 65.44 -8.04
N VAL A 41 31.91 64.67 -8.82
CA VAL A 41 32.06 64.91 -10.27
C VAL A 41 30.72 64.74 -10.99
N LYS A 42 29.91 63.72 -10.66
CA LYS A 42 28.55 63.53 -11.23
C LYS A 42 27.54 64.60 -10.78
N LEU A 43 27.65 65.15 -9.57
CA LEU A 43 26.75 66.21 -9.07
C LEU A 43 27.10 67.58 -9.66
N ASP A 44 28.39 67.87 -9.85
CA ASP A 44 28.83 69.06 -10.59
C ASP A 44 28.51 68.92 -12.11
N PHE A 45 28.40 67.70 -12.64
CA PHE A 45 27.97 67.39 -14.01
C PHE A 45 26.47 67.60 -14.27
N ILE A 46 25.63 67.53 -13.23
CA ILE A 46 24.17 67.60 -13.33
C ILE A 46 23.63 69.02 -13.07
N GLN A 47 24.42 69.93 -12.49
CA GLN A 47 23.90 71.22 -12.02
C GLN A 47 24.10 72.44 -12.94
N ASP A 48 24.87 72.38 -14.03
CA ASP A 48 24.90 73.49 -15.02
C ASP A 48 25.23 73.01 -16.45
N GLY A 49 24.19 72.58 -17.18
CA GLY A 49 24.28 72.00 -18.53
C GLY A 49 24.62 72.97 -19.66
N SER A 50 25.05 74.19 -19.36
CA SER A 50 25.27 75.24 -20.37
C SER A 50 26.69 75.32 -20.96
N LYS A 51 27.65 74.49 -20.49
CA LYS A 51 29.04 74.50 -20.98
C LYS A 51 29.67 73.11 -21.06
N LEU A 52 29.32 72.35 -22.10
CA LEU A 52 30.01 71.12 -22.47
C LEU A 52 30.68 71.27 -23.84
N THR A 53 31.99 71.03 -23.93
CA THR A 53 32.71 71.04 -25.22
C THR A 53 32.88 69.62 -25.77
N ARG A 54 33.07 69.52 -27.09
CA ARG A 54 33.27 68.26 -27.84
C ARG A 54 34.45 67.41 -27.33
N LYS A 55 35.38 68.00 -26.57
CA LYS A 55 36.57 67.35 -26.00
C LYS A 55 36.24 66.64 -24.68
N ASP A 56 35.40 67.25 -23.85
CA ASP A 56 34.95 66.70 -22.56
C ASP A 56 34.09 65.44 -22.78
N LEU A 57 33.31 65.43 -23.87
CA LEU A 57 32.49 64.30 -24.29
C LEU A 57 33.33 63.09 -24.75
N ARG A 58 34.49 63.32 -25.40
CA ARG A 58 35.37 62.25 -25.89
C ARG A 58 36.18 61.59 -24.77
N GLU A 59 36.55 62.35 -23.74
CA GLU A 59 37.33 61.81 -22.61
C GLU A 59 36.45 60.94 -21.69
N ALA A 60 35.18 61.35 -21.46
CA ALA A 60 34.20 60.53 -20.75
C ALA A 60 33.89 59.20 -21.47
N LEU A 61 33.77 59.26 -22.81
CA LEU A 61 33.60 58.10 -23.68
C LEU A 61 34.79 57.11 -23.61
N ARG A 62 36.00 57.63 -23.43
CA ARG A 62 37.23 56.82 -23.41
C ARG A 62 37.46 56.11 -22.08
N VAL A 63 37.06 56.73 -20.97
CA VAL A 63 37.13 56.13 -19.62
C VAL A 63 36.09 55.00 -19.46
N GLU A 64 34.90 55.14 -20.06
CA GLU A 64 33.88 54.07 -20.07
C GLU A 64 34.26 52.87 -20.96
N GLN A 65 34.93 53.10 -22.10
CA GLN A 65 35.35 52.02 -23.00
C GLN A 65 36.44 51.10 -22.43
N ALA A 66 37.16 51.51 -21.37
CA ALA A 66 38.26 50.73 -20.79
C ALA A 66 37.82 49.71 -19.73
N THR A 67 36.54 49.70 -19.32
CA THR A 67 36.02 48.83 -18.26
C THR A 67 34.98 47.87 -18.86
N ILE A 68 35.37 46.61 -19.04
CA ILE A 68 34.78 45.66 -19.99
C ILE A 68 33.32 45.28 -19.68
N GLY A 69 32.45 45.47 -20.69
CA GLY A 69 31.45 44.48 -21.13
C GLY A 69 29.98 44.77 -20.84
N ARG A 70 29.29 45.51 -21.73
CA ARG A 70 27.93 45.22 -22.26
C ARG A 70 27.37 46.37 -23.10
N GLU A 71 26.70 46.01 -24.19
CA GLU A 71 26.13 46.82 -25.29
C GLU A 71 24.93 47.73 -24.92
N GLY A 72 24.74 48.08 -23.64
CA GLY A 72 23.60 48.90 -23.19
C GLY A 72 23.76 50.41 -23.43
N ALA A 73 24.97 50.92 -23.62
CA ALA A 73 25.26 52.36 -23.61
C ALA A 73 24.97 53.09 -24.94
N SER A 74 24.75 52.39 -26.06
CA SER A 74 24.44 53.05 -27.35
C SER A 74 22.95 53.43 -27.47
N VAL A 75 22.05 52.62 -26.92
CA VAL A 75 20.59 52.77 -27.03
C VAL A 75 20.05 53.88 -26.11
N ASP A 76 20.53 53.94 -24.86
CA ASP A 76 20.22 55.05 -23.94
C ASP A 76 20.63 56.40 -24.54
N ARG A 77 21.73 56.42 -25.30
CA ARG A 77 22.23 57.60 -26.01
C ARG A 77 21.38 57.95 -27.23
N ALA A 78 20.88 56.96 -27.98
CA ALA A 78 19.97 57.17 -29.10
C ALA A 78 18.62 57.76 -28.64
N ILE A 79 18.08 57.29 -27.52
CA ILE A 79 16.83 57.80 -26.92
C ILE A 79 17.03 59.21 -26.36
N LEU A 80 18.18 59.50 -25.73
CA LEU A 80 18.53 60.85 -25.27
C LEU A 80 18.72 61.84 -26.42
N VAL A 81 19.34 61.40 -27.53
CA VAL A 81 19.51 62.20 -28.75
C VAL A 81 18.14 62.44 -29.40
N LEU A 82 17.29 61.42 -29.54
CA LEU A 82 15.90 61.57 -29.98
C LEU A 82 15.13 62.57 -29.10
N GLY A 83 15.26 62.47 -27.78
CA GLY A 83 14.64 63.40 -26.84
C GLY A 83 15.18 64.84 -26.93
N GLU A 84 16.47 65.03 -27.20
CA GLU A 84 17.06 66.36 -27.42
C GLU A 84 16.69 66.97 -28.78
N VAL A 85 16.63 66.16 -29.83
CA VAL A 85 16.24 66.58 -31.19
C VAL A 85 14.78 67.00 -31.20
N ILE A 86 13.91 66.23 -30.51
CA ILE A 86 12.49 66.54 -30.31
C ILE A 86 12.32 67.79 -29.42
N ARG A 87 13.11 67.96 -28.34
CA ARG A 87 13.05 69.16 -27.47
C ARG A 87 13.57 70.44 -28.13
N LYS A 88 14.56 70.37 -29.04
CA LYS A 88 15.13 71.55 -29.69
C LYS A 88 14.22 72.21 -30.74
N LYS A 89 12.99 71.71 -30.93
CA LYS A 89 12.00 72.30 -31.83
C LYS A 89 10.82 73.01 -31.17
N SER A 90 10.88 73.35 -29.89
CA SER A 90 9.93 74.33 -29.36
C SER A 90 10.24 75.77 -29.79
N VAL A 91 11.42 76.06 -30.40
CA VAL A 91 11.74 77.38 -30.99
C VAL A 91 12.81 77.25 -32.09
N ALA A 92 12.45 77.26 -33.39
CA ALA A 92 13.27 77.84 -34.49
C ALA A 92 12.62 77.65 -35.89
N THR A 93 12.50 78.76 -36.62
CA THR A 93 11.99 78.93 -37.99
C THR A 93 13.12 79.10 -39.02
N ASP A 94 13.90 78.06 -39.34
CA ASP A 94 14.97 78.16 -40.37
C ASP A 94 15.20 76.84 -41.15
N LEU A 95 15.46 76.94 -42.46
CA LEU A 95 15.58 75.84 -43.43
C LEU A 95 16.78 74.92 -43.17
N ALA A 96 17.85 75.42 -42.56
CA ALA A 96 19.04 74.63 -42.25
C ALA A 96 18.78 73.52 -41.21
N ASN A 97 17.78 73.69 -40.34
CA ASN A 97 17.37 72.69 -39.36
C ASN A 97 16.51 71.58 -39.99
N GLU A 98 15.87 71.83 -41.13
CA GLU A 98 15.04 70.84 -41.83
C GLU A 98 15.92 69.78 -42.52
N GLU A 99 17.02 70.21 -43.14
CA GLU A 99 17.99 69.30 -43.78
C GLU A 99 18.79 68.48 -42.74
N GLN A 100 19.07 69.06 -41.57
CA GLN A 100 19.66 68.32 -40.46
C GLN A 100 18.72 67.23 -39.91
N LEU A 101 17.43 67.56 -39.73
CA LEU A 101 16.41 66.59 -39.29
C LEU A 101 16.18 65.47 -40.30
N ARG A 102 16.24 65.78 -41.61
CA ARG A 102 16.15 64.78 -42.67
C ARG A 102 17.31 63.79 -42.63
N ASN A 103 18.53 64.27 -42.36
CA ASN A 103 19.71 63.42 -42.23
C ASN A 103 19.68 62.56 -40.96
N GLU A 104 19.15 63.08 -39.84
CA GLU A 104 19.00 62.32 -38.59
C GLU A 104 17.90 61.24 -38.71
N LEU A 105 16.79 61.50 -39.42
CA LEU A 105 15.76 60.50 -39.73
C LEU A 105 16.26 59.37 -40.64
N ILE A 106 17.09 59.70 -41.64
CA ILE A 106 17.74 58.69 -42.50
C ILE A 106 18.73 57.84 -41.70
N LEU A 107 19.44 58.44 -40.73
CA LEU A 107 20.31 57.70 -39.81
C LEU A 107 19.51 56.73 -38.93
N LEU A 108 18.36 57.17 -38.41
CA LEU A 108 17.47 56.33 -37.60
C LEU A 108 16.91 55.13 -38.38
N LYS A 109 16.53 55.35 -39.65
CA LYS A 109 16.09 54.30 -40.58
C LYS A 109 17.19 53.26 -40.82
N ASN A 110 18.44 53.69 -40.91
CA ASN A 110 19.59 52.80 -41.13
C ASN A 110 20.01 52.03 -39.87
N GLU A 111 19.70 52.53 -38.67
CA GLU A 111 19.97 51.83 -37.39
C GLU A 111 18.80 50.95 -36.90
N LEU A 112 17.62 51.08 -37.52
CA LEU A 112 16.42 50.29 -37.17
C LEU A 112 16.63 48.76 -37.22
N PRO A 113 17.33 48.18 -38.22
CA PRO A 113 17.62 46.74 -38.26
C PRO A 113 18.54 46.27 -37.12
N VAL A 114 19.45 47.14 -36.66
CA VAL A 114 20.35 46.85 -35.52
C VAL A 114 19.57 46.87 -34.21
N LEU A 115 18.67 47.84 -34.04
CA LEU A 115 17.72 47.86 -32.92
C LEU A 115 16.79 46.63 -32.91
N GLN A 116 16.37 46.15 -34.09
CA GLN A 116 15.57 44.92 -34.23
C GLN A 116 16.33 43.65 -33.84
N GLU A 117 17.64 43.55 -34.13
CA GLU A 117 18.48 42.46 -33.62
C GLU A 117 18.69 42.54 -32.11
N ILE A 118 18.96 43.73 -31.57
CA ILE A 118 19.13 43.95 -30.12
C ILE A 118 17.86 43.56 -29.34
N ILE A 119 16.68 43.86 -29.88
CA ILE A 119 15.38 43.46 -29.29
C ILE A 119 15.15 41.94 -29.39
N LYS A 120 15.68 41.28 -30.42
CA LYS A 120 15.62 39.81 -30.59
C LYS A 120 16.58 39.05 -29.66
N GLU A 121 17.74 39.60 -29.31
CA GLU A 121 18.85 38.88 -28.64
C GLU A 121 18.92 38.97 -27.09
N GLN A 122 17.90 39.50 -26.41
CA GLN A 122 17.75 39.61 -24.93
C GLN A 122 18.32 40.87 -24.27
N ASN A 123 17.43 41.79 -23.88
CA ASN A 123 17.59 42.59 -22.65
C ASN A 123 16.22 43.06 -22.13
N GLU A 124 15.68 42.40 -21.10
CA GLU A 124 14.39 42.75 -20.49
C GLU A 124 14.40 44.14 -19.81
N SER A 125 15.56 44.73 -19.52
CA SER A 125 15.67 46.03 -18.86
C SER A 125 15.31 47.24 -19.75
N LEU A 126 15.34 47.10 -21.08
CA LEU A 126 15.00 48.19 -22.01
C LEU A 126 13.49 48.36 -22.20
N ILE A 127 12.71 47.34 -21.85
CA ILE A 127 11.25 47.30 -22.07
C ILE A 127 10.47 48.04 -20.98
N GLU A 128 11.04 48.26 -19.79
CA GLU A 128 10.41 49.01 -18.69
C GLU A 128 10.18 50.51 -19.02
N TYR A 129 10.86 51.08 -20.03
CA TYR A 129 10.81 52.52 -20.36
C TYR A 129 10.19 52.86 -21.72
N PHE A 130 9.87 51.86 -22.54
CA PHE A 130 9.34 52.09 -23.89
C PHE A 130 7.82 51.84 -23.92
N ASN A 131 7.02 52.89 -23.67
CA ASN A 131 5.57 52.81 -23.91
C ASN A 131 5.31 52.96 -25.41
N ALA A 132 5.11 51.84 -26.10
CA ALA A 132 4.84 51.80 -27.53
C ALA A 132 3.60 52.63 -27.93
N VAL A 133 2.64 52.81 -27.03
CA VAL A 133 1.44 53.63 -27.26
C VAL A 133 1.77 55.12 -27.22
N ASP A 134 2.58 55.56 -26.25
CA ASP A 134 3.00 56.96 -26.12
C ASP A 134 3.98 57.34 -27.24
N PHE A 135 4.89 56.43 -27.61
CA PHE A 135 5.82 56.65 -28.72
C PHE A 135 5.09 56.71 -30.07
N LYS A 136 4.09 55.85 -30.30
CA LYS A 136 3.25 55.88 -31.50
C LYS A 136 2.41 57.17 -31.56
N ALA A 137 1.78 57.56 -30.45
CA ALA A 137 1.01 58.80 -30.37
C ALA A 137 1.88 60.03 -30.64
N LEU A 138 3.10 60.07 -30.10
CA LEU A 138 4.07 61.14 -30.30
C LEU A 138 4.55 61.22 -31.77
N VAL A 139 4.82 60.08 -32.40
CA VAL A 139 5.23 60.01 -33.83
C VAL A 139 4.07 60.40 -34.75
N GLU A 140 2.82 60.00 -34.45
CA GLU A 140 1.63 60.35 -35.23
C GLU A 140 1.16 61.80 -35.02
N GLU A 141 1.44 62.40 -33.86
CA GLU A 141 1.16 63.82 -33.56
C GLU A 141 2.17 64.74 -34.25
N GLU A 142 3.46 64.39 -34.23
CA GLU A 142 4.53 65.19 -34.85
C GLU A 142 4.68 64.95 -36.36
N GLY A 143 4.36 63.75 -36.86
CA GLY A 143 4.28 63.44 -38.29
C GLY A 143 3.22 64.26 -39.03
N ARG A 144 2.19 64.75 -38.33
CA ARG A 144 1.20 65.70 -38.88
C ARG A 144 1.71 67.12 -39.04
N HIS A 145 2.83 67.48 -38.40
CA HIS A 145 3.41 68.82 -38.43
C HIS A 145 4.61 68.98 -39.38
N LEU A 146 5.11 67.88 -39.95
CA LEU A 146 6.16 67.87 -40.96
C LEU A 146 5.55 67.43 -42.30
N MET A 147 5.67 68.23 -43.36
CA MET A 147 5.34 67.79 -44.74
C MET A 147 6.38 66.79 -45.29
N VAL A 148 6.71 65.77 -44.50
CA VAL A 148 7.43 64.59 -44.98
C VAL A 148 6.38 63.70 -45.65
N GLU A 149 6.65 63.26 -46.88
CA GLU A 149 5.73 62.41 -47.63
C GLU A 149 5.32 61.19 -46.77
N HIS A 150 4.01 61.05 -46.56
CA HIS A 150 3.34 60.12 -45.65
C HIS A 150 3.82 58.66 -45.75
N ASP A 151 4.34 58.25 -46.91
CA ASP A 151 4.64 56.86 -47.25
C ASP A 151 5.83 56.24 -46.52
N GLU A 152 6.84 57.02 -46.08
CA GLU A 152 8.00 56.46 -45.35
C GLU A 152 7.75 56.30 -43.84
N LEU A 153 6.97 57.22 -43.24
CA LEU A 153 6.60 57.16 -41.83
C LEU A 153 5.65 55.98 -41.57
N ASP A 154 4.70 55.77 -42.47
CA ASP A 154 3.74 54.66 -42.41
C ASP A 154 4.41 53.30 -42.58
N LYS A 155 5.50 53.21 -43.36
CA LYS A 155 6.34 52.00 -43.48
C LYS A 155 7.08 51.66 -42.19
N ILE A 156 7.69 52.65 -41.55
CA ILE A 156 8.41 52.46 -40.28
C ILE A 156 7.43 52.05 -39.16
N LEU A 157 6.26 52.68 -39.10
CA LEU A 157 5.21 52.35 -38.14
C LEU A 157 4.60 50.95 -38.37
N ALA A 158 4.46 50.52 -39.64
CA ALA A 158 4.02 49.17 -39.97
C ALA A 158 5.03 48.10 -39.57
N GLU A 159 6.33 48.31 -39.83
CA GLU A 159 7.40 47.37 -39.44
C GLU A 159 7.56 47.27 -37.91
N LEU A 160 7.48 48.39 -37.19
CA LEU A 160 7.49 48.39 -35.72
C LEU A 160 6.26 47.68 -35.12
N SER A 161 5.09 47.85 -35.72
CA SER A 161 3.86 47.20 -35.26
C SER A 161 3.89 45.68 -35.43
N VAL A 162 4.55 45.17 -36.47
CA VAL A 162 4.75 43.73 -36.69
C VAL A 162 5.71 43.13 -35.64
N VAL A 163 6.81 43.83 -35.32
CA VAL A 163 7.77 43.39 -34.30
C VAL A 163 7.16 43.36 -32.90
N LEU A 164 6.30 44.34 -32.58
CA LEU A 164 5.61 44.41 -31.29
C LEU A 164 4.47 43.37 -31.16
N ALA A 165 3.92 42.89 -32.28
CA ALA A 165 2.85 41.88 -32.28
C ALA A 165 3.37 40.43 -32.02
N GLU A 166 4.66 40.15 -32.17
CA GLU A 166 5.23 38.80 -32.01
C GLU A 166 5.52 38.39 -30.54
N LYS A 167 5.42 39.28 -29.55
CA LYS A 167 5.53 38.95 -28.10
C LYS A 167 4.53 39.76 -27.25
N PRO A 168 3.43 39.14 -26.75
CA PRO A 168 2.29 39.91 -26.27
C PRO A 168 2.35 40.42 -24.81
N GLU A 169 3.49 40.41 -24.10
CA GLU A 169 3.56 41.04 -22.77
C GLU A 169 4.86 41.81 -22.54
N ILE A 170 4.82 43.12 -22.80
CA ILE A 170 5.76 44.09 -22.24
C ILE A 170 5.54 44.12 -20.72
N MET A 171 6.56 43.75 -19.94
CA MET A 171 6.50 43.73 -18.47
C MET A 171 6.54 45.16 -17.91
N THR A 172 5.37 45.80 -17.80
CA THR A 172 5.27 47.13 -17.20
C THR A 172 5.51 47.10 -15.69
N SER A 173 5.99 48.20 -15.11
CA SER A 173 6.19 48.33 -13.65
C SER A 173 4.90 48.04 -12.87
N GLN A 174 3.74 48.44 -13.41
CA GLN A 174 2.42 48.11 -12.85
C GLN A 174 2.12 46.60 -12.90
N LEU A 175 2.44 45.91 -14.00
CA LEU A 175 2.25 44.46 -14.11
C LEU A 175 3.20 43.71 -13.17
N ARG A 176 4.44 44.18 -13.02
CA ARG A 176 5.43 43.64 -12.09
C ARG A 176 4.98 43.77 -10.64
N GLU A 177 4.52 44.95 -10.22
CA GLU A 177 3.96 45.17 -8.88
C GLU A 177 2.71 44.33 -8.64
N LYS A 178 1.83 44.22 -9.64
CA LYS A 178 0.66 43.35 -9.58
C LYS A 178 1.06 41.88 -9.36
N ARG A 179 2.02 41.37 -10.13
CA ARG A 179 2.56 40.00 -9.99
C ARG A 179 3.20 39.78 -8.62
N ILE A 180 4.00 40.73 -8.11
CA ILE A 180 4.58 40.68 -6.77
C ILE A 180 3.48 40.63 -5.69
N ALA A 181 2.47 41.49 -5.79
CA ALA A 181 1.34 41.50 -4.87
C ALA A 181 0.54 40.18 -4.93
N GLU A 182 0.43 39.56 -6.10
CA GLU A 182 -0.16 38.22 -6.27
C GLU A 182 0.70 37.13 -5.61
N LEU A 183 2.03 37.18 -5.73
CA LEU A 183 2.92 36.26 -4.99
C LEU A 183 2.80 36.40 -3.47
N GLU A 184 2.61 37.62 -2.97
CA GLU A 184 2.39 37.90 -1.55
C GLU A 184 1.03 37.42 -1.05
N LYS A 185 -0.03 37.56 -1.86
CA LYS A 185 -1.35 36.95 -1.59
C LYS A 185 -1.25 35.42 -1.48
N LEU A 186 -0.34 34.81 -2.24
CA LEU A 186 0.00 33.40 -2.16
C LEU A 186 0.94 33.05 -0.97
N ARG A 187 1.22 34.00 -0.07
CA ARG A 187 2.07 33.89 1.14
C ARG A 187 3.56 33.64 0.89
N PHE A 188 4.11 34.04 -0.26
CA PHE A 188 5.56 34.04 -0.45
C PHE A 188 6.17 35.34 0.05
N SER A 189 7.24 35.20 0.81
CA SER A 189 7.95 36.34 1.38
C SER A 189 8.90 36.91 0.32
N THR A 190 8.37 37.78 -0.53
CA THR A 190 9.08 38.47 -1.61
C THR A 190 10.28 39.25 -1.08
N ALA A 191 10.14 39.87 0.09
CA ALA A 191 11.20 40.59 0.80
C ALA A 191 12.35 39.68 1.28
N ARG A 192 12.08 38.40 1.56
CA ARG A 192 13.07 37.44 2.07
C ARG A 192 13.86 36.75 0.96
N PHE A 193 13.32 36.72 -0.26
CA PHE A 193 13.90 36.01 -1.40
C PHE A 193 13.83 36.84 -2.70
N PRO A 194 14.50 38.01 -2.74
CA PRO A 194 14.35 38.99 -3.83
C PRO A 194 14.77 38.46 -5.21
N GLU A 195 15.80 37.61 -5.27
CA GLU A 195 16.29 36.99 -6.49
C GLU A 195 15.29 35.97 -7.06
N ALA A 196 14.73 35.13 -6.19
CA ALA A 196 13.68 34.19 -6.56
C ALA A 196 12.39 34.93 -6.98
N THR A 197 12.01 36.01 -6.28
CA THR A 197 10.87 36.87 -6.68
C THR A 197 11.06 37.38 -8.10
N SER A 198 12.24 37.93 -8.42
CA SER A 198 12.52 38.48 -9.75
C SER A 198 12.44 37.40 -10.83
N LEU A 199 13.00 36.22 -10.55
CA LEU A 199 12.94 35.08 -11.46
C LEU A 199 11.51 34.59 -11.70
N LEU A 200 10.66 34.55 -10.67
CA LEU A 200 9.28 34.08 -10.78
C LEU A 200 8.38 35.07 -11.51
N VAL A 201 8.58 36.36 -11.28
CA VAL A 201 7.87 37.42 -12.01
C VAL A 201 8.25 37.42 -13.49
N ALA A 202 9.53 37.18 -13.80
CA ALA A 202 10.01 37.02 -15.18
C ALA A 202 9.46 35.78 -15.89
N ASN A 203 9.00 34.78 -15.13
CA ASN A 203 8.51 33.50 -15.66
C ASN A 203 7.05 33.25 -15.26
N TRP A 204 6.25 34.31 -15.28
CA TRP A 204 4.86 34.28 -14.80
C TRP A 204 3.98 33.28 -15.55
N ASP A 205 4.24 33.03 -16.83
CA ASP A 205 3.51 32.02 -17.62
C ASP A 205 3.60 30.62 -17.00
N LEU A 206 4.72 30.30 -16.33
CA LEU A 206 4.91 29.04 -15.61
C LEU A 206 4.15 29.04 -14.27
N VAL A 207 4.07 30.20 -13.61
CA VAL A 207 3.26 30.41 -12.39
C VAL A 207 1.77 30.28 -12.71
N GLU A 208 1.33 30.81 -13.84
CA GLU A 208 -0.05 30.70 -14.32
C GLU A 208 -0.41 29.28 -14.75
N LYS A 209 0.48 28.55 -15.43
CA LYS A 209 0.28 27.12 -15.77
C LYS A 209 0.09 26.26 -14.51
N LEU A 210 0.85 26.53 -13.47
CA LEU A 210 0.67 25.93 -12.14
C LEU A 210 -0.71 26.26 -11.55
N ASN A 211 -1.15 27.52 -11.65
CA ASN A 211 -2.43 28.00 -11.13
C ASN A 211 -3.63 27.37 -11.86
N ALA A 212 -3.62 27.37 -13.19
CA ALA A 212 -4.76 26.97 -14.04
C ALA A 212 -5.13 25.48 -13.90
N LYS A 213 -4.17 24.58 -13.67
CA LYS A 213 -4.45 23.14 -13.50
C LYS A 213 -5.07 22.78 -12.14
N ASN A 214 -5.01 23.67 -11.15
CA ASN A 214 -5.37 23.36 -9.77
C ASN A 214 -6.71 23.96 -9.30
N GLU A 215 -7.47 24.66 -10.17
CA GLU A 215 -8.80 25.19 -9.84
C GLU A 215 -9.81 24.12 -9.40
N SER A 216 -9.57 22.83 -9.70
CA SER A 216 -10.41 21.71 -9.28
C SER A 216 -10.12 21.17 -7.86
N LYS A 217 -9.04 21.60 -7.17
CA LYS A 217 -8.69 21.15 -5.82
C LYS A 217 -8.34 22.37 -4.95
N ARG A 218 -9.12 22.62 -3.89
CA ARG A 218 -9.04 23.76 -2.94
C ARG A 218 -7.70 23.96 -2.18
N ASP A 219 -6.57 23.40 -2.64
CA ASP A 219 -5.31 23.28 -1.89
C ASP A 219 -4.16 24.18 -2.37
N PHE A 220 -4.43 25.21 -3.18
CA PHE A 220 -3.38 26.13 -3.64
C PHE A 220 -2.66 26.90 -2.51
N SER A 221 -3.26 26.96 -1.32
CA SER A 221 -2.63 27.55 -0.12
C SER A 221 -1.41 26.76 0.40
N SER A 222 -1.08 25.61 -0.18
CA SER A 222 -0.07 24.67 0.36
C SER A 222 1.28 24.61 -0.38
N LEU A 223 1.40 25.09 -1.62
CA LEU A 223 2.65 24.99 -2.40
C LEU A 223 3.64 26.12 -2.12
N TRP A 224 3.15 27.34 -2.30
CA TRP A 224 3.94 28.56 -2.35
C TRP A 224 4.62 28.94 -1.02
N PRO A 225 3.95 28.85 0.15
CA PRO A 225 4.58 29.15 1.43
C PRO A 225 5.43 28.01 1.99
N LEU A 226 5.38 26.80 1.43
CA LEU A 226 5.95 25.60 2.06
C LEU A 226 7.18 25.01 1.35
N CYS A 227 7.26 25.11 0.02
CA CYS A 227 8.37 24.53 -0.76
C CYS A 227 9.39 25.60 -1.18
N MET A 228 8.94 26.70 -1.78
CA MET A 228 9.81 27.72 -2.38
C MET A 228 10.77 28.38 -1.39
N PRO A 229 10.40 28.64 -0.11
CA PRO A 229 11.34 29.14 0.88
C PRO A 229 12.50 28.18 1.16
N GLU A 230 12.28 26.86 1.11
CA GLU A 230 13.33 25.86 1.37
C GLU A 230 14.30 25.73 0.18
N ILE A 231 13.80 25.86 -1.04
CA ILE A 231 14.60 25.85 -2.27
C ILE A 231 15.42 27.15 -2.39
N ALA A 232 14.79 28.30 -2.11
CA ALA A 232 15.44 29.61 -2.14
C ALA A 232 16.53 29.74 -1.07
N LYS A 233 16.32 29.20 0.15
CA LYS A 233 17.36 29.12 1.19
C LYS A 233 18.61 28.35 0.77
N ARG A 234 18.50 27.46 -0.23
CA ARG A 234 19.58 26.60 -0.72
C ARG A 234 20.16 27.05 -2.06
N ASP A 235 19.78 28.23 -2.53
CA ASP A 235 20.29 28.83 -3.77
C ASP A 235 20.05 27.97 -5.03
N LEU A 236 18.97 27.20 -5.04
CA LEU A 236 18.61 26.29 -6.15
C LEU A 236 17.71 26.94 -7.21
N LEU A 237 17.21 28.16 -7.01
CA LEU A 237 16.34 28.86 -7.97
C LEU A 237 17.08 30.03 -8.61
N LYS A 238 17.65 29.82 -9.82
CA LYS A 238 18.41 30.84 -10.56
C LYS A 238 18.08 30.89 -12.05
N THR A 239 17.39 29.89 -12.59
CA THR A 239 17.04 29.84 -14.01
C THR A 239 15.57 29.47 -14.21
N ARG A 240 15.03 29.82 -15.38
CA ARG A 240 13.70 29.36 -15.82
C ARG A 240 13.59 27.83 -15.80
N ALA A 241 14.68 27.11 -16.07
CA ALA A 241 14.69 25.65 -16.05
C ALA A 241 14.45 25.11 -14.63
N ASP A 242 14.99 25.74 -13.59
CA ASP A 242 14.77 25.32 -12.20
C ASP A 242 13.34 25.56 -11.74
N VAL A 243 12.75 26.69 -12.14
CA VAL A 243 11.32 26.93 -11.90
C VAL A 243 10.49 25.84 -12.57
N LYS A 244 10.84 25.44 -13.79
CA LYS A 244 10.20 24.32 -14.49
C LYS A 244 10.39 22.99 -13.76
N LEU A 245 11.56 22.67 -13.25
CA LEU A 245 11.80 21.42 -12.52
C LEU A 245 10.99 21.33 -11.20
N VAL A 246 10.79 22.44 -10.50
CA VAL A 246 9.88 22.50 -9.33
C VAL A 246 8.44 22.16 -9.75
N ILE A 247 8.00 22.68 -10.89
CA ILE A 247 6.68 22.42 -11.45
C ILE A 247 6.55 20.94 -11.80
N ASP A 248 7.51 20.40 -12.53
CA ASP A 248 7.53 19.00 -12.96
C ASP A 248 7.51 18.05 -11.74
N LEU A 249 8.26 18.36 -10.68
CA LEU A 249 8.23 17.58 -9.42
C LEU A 249 6.84 17.60 -8.75
N ASN A 250 6.20 18.77 -8.72
CA ASN A 250 4.86 18.93 -8.17
C ASN A 250 3.81 18.21 -9.01
N GLU A 251 3.87 18.33 -10.33
CA GLU A 251 2.99 17.60 -11.24
C GLU A 251 3.14 16.09 -11.07
N LYS A 252 4.37 15.60 -10.88
CA LYS A 252 4.66 14.18 -10.70
C LYS A 252 4.18 13.62 -9.36
N THR A 253 4.33 14.36 -8.25
CA THR A 253 4.14 13.79 -6.90
C THR A 253 2.98 14.39 -6.09
N GLY A 254 2.43 15.51 -6.55
CA GLY A 254 1.46 16.31 -5.81
C GLY A 254 2.13 17.21 -4.75
N PRO A 255 1.40 18.24 -4.28
CA PRO A 255 1.97 19.36 -3.52
C PRO A 255 2.53 18.96 -2.16
N TYR A 256 1.82 18.08 -1.45
CA TYR A 256 2.23 17.60 -0.12
C TYR A 256 3.51 16.75 -0.19
N ASN A 257 3.61 15.88 -1.18
CA ASN A 257 4.76 15.00 -1.35
C ASN A 257 5.97 15.78 -1.88
N ALA A 258 5.79 16.68 -2.86
CA ALA A 258 6.83 17.58 -3.33
C ALA A 258 7.46 18.37 -2.18
N LYS A 259 6.64 18.94 -1.28
CA LYS A 259 7.12 19.57 -0.05
C LYS A 259 7.93 18.62 0.81
N THR A 260 7.39 17.44 1.08
CA THR A 260 8.02 16.47 1.98
C THR A 260 9.36 15.98 1.42
N ILE A 261 9.46 15.77 0.10
CA ILE A 261 10.68 15.44 -0.62
C ILE A 261 11.69 16.58 -0.50
N LEU A 262 11.29 17.82 -0.78
CA LEU A 262 12.19 18.99 -0.71
C LEU A 262 12.64 19.32 0.73
N GLN A 263 11.80 19.04 1.72
CA GLN A 263 12.12 19.31 3.12
C GLN A 263 12.96 18.19 3.76
N ASN A 264 12.57 16.93 3.55
CA ASN A 264 13.14 15.79 4.27
C ASN A 264 14.02 14.93 3.36
N GLY A 265 13.64 14.74 2.10
CA GLY A 265 14.42 13.96 1.12
C GLY A 265 15.68 14.69 0.68
N LEU A 266 15.55 15.96 0.31
CA LEU A 266 16.67 16.82 -0.06
C LEU A 266 17.54 17.16 1.17
N TYR A 267 16.97 17.31 2.36
CA TYR A 267 17.77 17.39 3.58
C TYR A 267 18.52 16.10 3.83
N ALA A 268 17.85 14.94 3.74
CA ALA A 268 18.52 13.65 3.87
C ALA A 268 19.71 13.62 2.93
N VAL A 269 19.48 13.83 1.61
CA VAL A 269 20.43 13.79 0.47
C VAL A 269 21.59 14.79 0.59
N MET A 270 21.32 16.05 0.89
CA MET A 270 22.38 17.06 1.05
C MET A 270 23.17 16.89 2.35
N ASP A 271 22.55 16.34 3.39
CA ASP A 271 23.24 15.93 4.61
C ASP A 271 24.06 14.63 4.42
N PHE A 272 23.94 13.90 3.29
CA PHE A 272 24.92 12.84 2.95
C PHE A 272 26.26 13.44 2.48
N ASP A 273 26.22 14.63 1.90
CA ASP A 273 27.33 15.20 1.12
C ASP A 273 28.50 15.73 1.97
N GLN A 274 28.25 16.12 3.24
CA GLN A 274 29.32 16.50 4.17
C GLN A 274 30.30 15.36 4.50
N SER A 275 30.00 14.12 4.09
CA SER A 275 30.82 12.93 4.36
C SER A 275 31.32 12.18 3.11
N SER A 276 30.68 12.34 1.94
CA SER A 276 30.99 11.55 0.72
C SER A 276 31.34 12.38 -0.52
N GLY A 277 31.03 13.68 -0.57
CA GLY A 277 31.35 14.57 -1.69
C GLY A 277 30.76 14.13 -3.03
N PHE A 278 29.58 13.52 -3.01
CA PHE A 278 28.94 12.90 -4.17
C PHE A 278 28.03 13.86 -4.94
N ILE A 279 27.58 14.97 -4.33
CA ILE A 279 26.77 15.99 -5.03
C ILE A 279 27.61 17.24 -5.19
N LYS A 280 28.03 17.54 -6.43
CA LYS A 280 28.95 18.63 -6.75
C LYS A 280 28.32 19.69 -7.62
N THR A 281 27.29 19.33 -8.40
CA THR A 281 26.60 20.26 -9.30
C THR A 281 25.13 20.42 -8.96
N ARG A 282 24.57 21.49 -9.50
CA ARG A 282 23.15 21.81 -9.38
C ARG A 282 22.26 20.79 -10.11
N GLU A 283 22.72 20.29 -11.25
CA GLU A 283 22.03 19.26 -12.04
C GLU A 283 21.97 17.93 -11.27
N GLU A 284 23.02 17.59 -10.53
CA GLU A 284 23.07 16.40 -9.67
C GLU A 284 22.06 16.48 -8.51
N ILE A 285 21.86 17.68 -7.93
CA ILE A 285 20.82 17.91 -6.91
C ILE A 285 19.45 17.59 -7.48
N TRP A 286 19.14 18.12 -8.66
CA TRP A 286 17.86 17.85 -9.31
C TRP A 286 17.70 16.38 -9.68
N ARG A 287 18.75 15.73 -10.19
CA ARG A 287 18.74 14.28 -10.44
C ARG A 287 18.38 13.49 -9.18
N ALA A 288 18.99 13.81 -8.04
CA ALA A 288 18.69 13.12 -6.77
C ALA A 288 17.24 13.36 -6.31
N VAL A 289 16.72 14.59 -6.46
CA VAL A 289 15.33 14.93 -6.12
C VAL A 289 14.34 14.12 -6.94
N PHE A 290 14.57 13.96 -8.24
CA PHE A 290 13.69 13.15 -9.09
C PHE A 290 13.79 11.64 -8.80
N LEU A 291 14.97 11.13 -8.44
CA LEU A 291 15.10 9.75 -7.96
C LEU A 291 14.34 9.54 -6.64
N ILE A 292 14.41 10.49 -5.70
CA ILE A 292 13.61 10.42 -4.48
C ILE A 292 12.11 10.51 -4.79
N ALA A 293 11.72 11.33 -5.76
CA ALA A 293 10.34 11.44 -6.19
C ALA A 293 9.81 10.09 -6.71
N GLU A 294 10.62 9.36 -7.47
CA GLU A 294 10.31 8.00 -7.91
C GLU A 294 10.30 6.99 -6.76
N PHE A 295 11.23 7.11 -5.82
CA PHE A 295 11.26 6.28 -4.61
C PHE A 295 9.95 6.36 -3.81
N VAL A 296 9.31 7.53 -3.75
CA VAL A 296 8.09 7.75 -2.96
C VAL A 296 6.81 7.79 -3.80
N GLU A 297 6.91 7.56 -5.12
CA GLU A 297 5.79 7.63 -6.07
C GLU A 297 4.64 6.69 -5.70
N LYS A 298 4.96 5.51 -5.16
CA LYS A 298 3.97 4.51 -4.73
C LYS A 298 3.38 4.77 -3.34
N ALA A 299 3.76 5.85 -2.65
CA ALA A 299 3.38 6.11 -1.27
C ALA A 299 2.19 7.07 -1.16
N GLU A 300 1.25 6.78 -0.25
CA GLU A 300 0.15 7.70 0.03
C GLU A 300 0.64 9.04 0.63
N PRO A 301 -0.03 10.16 0.30
CA PRO A 301 0.25 11.47 0.92
C PRO A 301 0.20 11.39 2.45
N GLY A 302 1.31 11.75 3.12
CA GLY A 302 1.47 11.65 4.58
C GLY A 302 2.39 10.52 5.04
N LEU A 303 2.56 9.47 4.23
CA LEU A 303 3.42 8.31 4.53
C LEU A 303 4.83 8.47 3.95
N VAL A 304 5.00 9.34 2.95
CA VAL A 304 6.29 9.75 2.36
C VAL A 304 7.32 10.14 3.42
N LYS A 305 6.90 10.93 4.43
CA LYS A 305 7.79 11.36 5.50
C LYS A 305 8.39 10.17 6.25
N ARG A 306 7.57 9.15 6.54
CA ARG A 306 8.02 7.94 7.25
C ARG A 306 8.99 7.13 6.40
N MET A 307 8.69 6.93 5.12
CA MET A 307 9.61 6.23 4.21
C MET A 307 10.98 6.90 4.11
N LEU A 308 11.01 8.23 4.01
CA LEU A 308 12.25 8.99 3.98
C LEU A 308 12.99 8.96 5.32
N SER A 309 12.27 9.15 6.43
CA SER A 309 12.86 9.30 7.77
C SER A 309 13.31 7.98 8.39
N ASN A 310 12.63 6.87 8.07
CA ASN A 310 12.92 5.56 8.62
C ASN A 310 13.68 4.71 7.61
N GLY A 311 13.17 4.55 6.39
CA GLY A 311 13.75 3.62 5.41
C GLY A 311 15.00 4.13 4.74
N LEU A 312 14.88 5.22 3.98
CA LEU A 312 16.02 5.79 3.25
C LEU A 312 17.15 6.19 4.21
N LEU A 313 16.78 6.74 5.37
CA LEU A 313 17.75 7.10 6.40
C LEU A 313 18.39 5.88 7.10
N SER A 314 17.69 4.76 7.25
CA SER A 314 18.32 3.53 7.77
C SER A 314 19.37 3.00 6.79
N VAL A 315 19.03 2.91 5.50
CA VAL A 315 19.98 2.50 4.45
C VAL A 315 21.18 3.47 4.38
N LYS A 316 20.96 4.78 4.59
CA LYS A 316 22.04 5.78 4.80
C LYS A 316 22.95 5.41 5.97
N ARG A 317 22.37 5.22 7.15
CA ARG A 317 23.11 4.98 8.40
C ARG A 317 23.98 3.73 8.33
N ALA A 318 23.59 2.74 7.52
CA ALA A 318 24.39 1.58 7.18
C ALA A 318 25.59 1.88 6.26
N GLY A 319 25.72 3.11 5.75
CA GLY A 319 26.78 3.52 4.83
C GLY A 319 26.63 2.99 3.41
N LEU A 320 25.41 2.66 2.99
CA LEU A 320 25.15 1.97 1.71
C LEU A 320 24.79 2.91 0.56
N ILE A 321 24.47 4.18 0.85
CA ILE A 321 24.22 5.19 -0.19
C ILE A 321 25.45 6.08 -0.29
N LYS A 322 26.26 5.83 -1.31
CA LYS A 322 27.51 6.55 -1.59
C LYS A 322 27.49 7.24 -2.96
N ASN A 323 26.66 6.79 -3.89
CA ASN A 323 26.51 7.36 -5.24
C ASN A 323 25.09 7.24 -5.82
N PHE A 324 24.90 7.68 -7.07
CA PHE A 324 23.59 7.68 -7.77
C PHE A 324 23.09 6.25 -7.96
N ASP A 325 23.97 5.31 -8.30
CA ASP A 325 23.59 3.92 -8.51
C ASP A 325 23.05 3.28 -7.21
N ASP A 326 23.55 3.68 -6.04
CA ASP A 326 23.00 3.22 -4.75
C ASP A 326 21.59 3.75 -4.51
N LEU A 327 21.35 5.02 -4.87
CA LEU A 327 20.03 5.64 -4.75
C LEU A 327 19.05 5.03 -5.76
N GLU A 328 19.51 4.78 -7.00
CA GLU A 328 18.77 4.08 -8.04
C GLU A 328 18.41 2.65 -7.62
N LEU A 329 19.31 1.95 -6.91
CA LEU A 329 19.02 0.64 -6.35
C LEU A 329 17.85 0.70 -5.34
N VAL A 330 17.82 1.70 -4.46
CA VAL A 330 16.71 1.89 -3.51
C VAL A 330 15.37 2.17 -4.23
N VAL A 331 15.43 2.95 -5.32
CA VAL A 331 14.27 3.16 -6.21
C VAL A 331 13.83 1.84 -6.86
N GLU A 332 14.77 1.03 -7.34
CA GLU A 332 14.51 -0.27 -7.97
C GLU A 332 13.79 -1.24 -7.00
N LEU A 333 14.22 -1.27 -5.73
CA LEU A 333 13.55 -2.08 -4.70
C LEU A 333 12.09 -1.64 -4.50
N THR A 334 11.83 -0.33 -4.55
CA THR A 334 10.46 0.22 -4.49
C THR A 334 9.65 -0.18 -5.71
N ARG A 335 10.26 -0.21 -6.90
CA ARG A 335 9.61 -0.69 -8.13
C ARG A 335 9.24 -2.18 -8.05
N LYS A 336 10.10 -3.00 -7.44
CA LYS A 336 9.87 -4.44 -7.20
C LYS A 336 8.83 -4.73 -6.10
N THR A 337 8.51 -3.75 -5.26
CA THR A 337 7.57 -3.91 -4.13
C THR A 337 6.17 -3.40 -4.49
N LYS A 338 5.12 -4.05 -3.97
CA LYS A 338 3.74 -3.61 -4.17
C LYS A 338 3.46 -2.28 -3.46
N PRO A 339 2.60 -1.41 -4.00
CA PRO A 339 2.26 -0.13 -3.36
C PRO A 339 1.87 -0.26 -1.88
N SER A 340 1.03 -1.24 -1.54
CA SER A 340 0.59 -1.50 -0.15
C SER A 340 1.70 -1.96 0.80
N GLN A 341 2.80 -2.52 0.27
CA GLN A 341 3.91 -3.06 1.05
C GLN A 341 5.14 -2.17 1.05
N VAL A 342 5.25 -1.22 0.12
CA VAL A 342 6.39 -0.29 0.00
C VAL A 342 6.62 0.44 1.32
N LEU A 343 5.55 0.98 1.93
CA LEU A 343 5.68 1.63 3.23
C LEU A 343 6.22 0.66 4.29
N LEU A 344 5.68 -0.55 4.36
CA LEU A 344 6.07 -1.54 5.37
C LEU A 344 7.53 -1.99 5.22
N LEU A 345 7.98 -2.20 3.97
CA LEU A 345 9.37 -2.53 3.66
C LEU A 345 10.31 -1.45 4.18
N PHE A 346 10.03 -0.18 3.89
CA PHE A 346 10.92 0.92 4.24
C PHE A 346 10.74 1.43 5.68
N ASP A 347 9.56 1.31 6.27
CA ASP A 347 9.29 1.81 7.62
C ASP A 347 9.66 0.82 8.72
N ALA A 348 9.58 -0.48 8.45
CA ALA A 348 9.84 -1.52 9.45
C ALA A 348 10.82 -2.62 8.95
N GLY A 349 10.64 -3.13 7.73
CA GLY A 349 11.41 -4.29 7.24
C GLY A 349 12.91 -4.02 7.11
N LEU A 350 13.29 -3.06 6.27
CA LEU A 350 14.68 -2.67 6.05
C LEU A 350 15.34 -2.12 7.33
N PRO A 351 14.69 -1.24 8.13
CA PRO A 351 15.22 -0.85 9.42
C PRO A 351 15.59 -2.05 10.32
N ALA A 352 14.73 -3.09 10.41
CA ALA A 352 15.03 -4.26 11.23
C ALA A 352 16.32 -4.99 10.84
N VAL A 353 16.56 -5.20 9.54
CA VAL A 353 17.77 -5.88 9.05
C VAL A 353 19.00 -4.98 9.06
N VAL A 354 18.82 -3.66 8.91
CA VAL A 354 19.90 -2.67 9.04
C VAL A 354 20.37 -2.55 10.49
N ASP A 355 19.44 -2.40 11.44
CA ASP A 355 19.75 -2.29 12.86
C ASP A 355 20.44 -3.55 13.38
N ALA A 356 20.08 -4.71 12.83
CA ALA A 356 20.73 -5.99 13.06
C ALA A 356 22.13 -6.13 12.40
N LYS A 357 22.61 -5.11 11.68
CA LYS A 357 23.90 -5.08 10.96
C LYS A 357 24.06 -6.19 9.93
N LEU A 358 22.96 -6.64 9.33
CA LEU A 358 22.97 -7.70 8.31
C LEU A 358 23.39 -7.21 6.94
N ILE A 359 23.25 -5.91 6.68
CA ILE A 359 23.52 -5.31 5.38
C ILE A 359 24.89 -4.64 5.40
N LYS A 360 25.88 -5.26 4.74
CA LYS A 360 27.26 -4.73 4.67
C LYS A 360 27.62 -4.20 3.28
N ASN A 361 26.90 -4.63 2.26
CA ASN A 361 27.13 -4.26 0.86
C ASN A 361 25.81 -4.23 0.06
N ARG A 362 25.90 -3.85 -1.23
CA ARG A 362 24.74 -3.80 -2.15
C ARG A 362 24.03 -5.16 -2.30
N GLN A 363 24.78 -6.24 -2.39
CA GLN A 363 24.22 -7.58 -2.59
C GLN A 363 23.43 -8.04 -1.35
N ASP A 364 23.91 -7.71 -0.15
CA ASP A 364 23.17 -7.98 1.08
C ASP A 364 21.86 -7.20 1.12
N LEU A 365 21.85 -5.95 0.65
CA LEU A 365 20.64 -5.11 0.59
C LEU A 365 19.60 -5.72 -0.34
N ILE A 366 20.03 -6.13 -1.54
CA ILE A 366 19.17 -6.80 -2.52
C ILE A 366 18.60 -8.09 -1.92
N THR A 367 19.46 -8.93 -1.38
CA THR A 367 19.08 -10.23 -0.83
C THR A 367 18.10 -10.09 0.34
N ALA A 368 18.38 -9.15 1.26
CA ALA A 368 17.51 -8.88 2.40
C ALA A 368 16.15 -8.32 1.94
N ALA A 369 16.15 -7.36 1.01
CA ALA A 369 14.92 -6.79 0.47
C ALA A 369 14.06 -7.86 -0.24
N ASP A 370 14.66 -8.67 -1.10
CA ASP A 370 13.96 -9.76 -1.80
C ASP A 370 13.35 -10.76 -0.81
N ASN A 371 14.08 -11.12 0.25
CA ASN A 371 13.57 -12.04 1.27
C ASN A 371 12.47 -11.40 2.14
N LEU A 372 12.57 -10.11 2.48
CA LEU A 372 11.52 -9.38 3.17
C LEU A 372 10.24 -9.29 2.32
N ILE A 373 10.37 -9.03 1.01
CA ILE A 373 9.25 -9.03 0.07
C ILE A 373 8.60 -10.41 0.04
N LYS A 374 9.37 -11.50 -0.06
CA LYS A 374 8.85 -12.88 0.03
C LYS A 374 8.10 -13.12 1.34
N LEU A 375 8.65 -12.71 2.49
CA LEU A 375 7.98 -12.86 3.78
C LEU A 375 6.65 -12.11 3.85
N MET A 376 6.63 -10.82 3.47
CA MET A 376 5.42 -10.02 3.44
C MET A 376 4.35 -10.64 2.54
N ASN A 377 4.78 -11.20 1.43
CA ASN A 377 3.91 -11.87 0.47
C ASN A 377 3.28 -13.17 1.03
N PHE A 378 4.03 -14.00 1.76
CA PHE A 378 3.45 -15.15 2.47
C PHE A 378 2.53 -14.74 3.61
N CYS A 379 2.75 -13.56 4.20
CA CYS A 379 2.03 -13.07 5.38
C CYS A 379 0.97 -12.00 5.02
N ALA A 380 0.41 -12.04 3.81
CA ALA A 380 -0.56 -11.05 3.35
C ALA A 380 -1.72 -10.84 4.34
N GLY A 381 -2.00 -9.59 4.71
CA GLY A 381 -2.99 -9.21 5.72
C GLY A 381 -2.47 -9.21 7.16
N ALA A 382 -1.25 -9.69 7.42
CA ALA A 382 -0.58 -9.69 8.72
C ALA A 382 0.87 -9.18 8.65
N GLU A 383 1.25 -8.49 7.57
CA GLU A 383 2.62 -8.08 7.28
C GLU A 383 3.18 -7.19 8.39
N HIS A 384 2.38 -6.23 8.87
CA HIS A 384 2.82 -5.30 9.92
C HIS A 384 3.18 -6.03 11.23
N TYR A 385 2.38 -7.03 11.62
CA TYR A 385 2.67 -7.84 12.82
C TYR A 385 3.93 -8.67 12.62
N MET A 386 4.09 -9.30 11.45
CA MET A 386 5.28 -10.10 11.14
C MET A 386 6.55 -9.25 11.15
N LEU A 387 6.54 -8.07 10.50
CA LEU A 387 7.71 -7.19 10.45
C LEU A 387 8.11 -6.65 11.82
N LYS A 388 7.13 -6.38 12.70
CA LYS A 388 7.39 -5.98 14.08
C LYS A 388 8.21 -7.05 14.82
N GLU A 389 7.90 -8.32 14.60
CA GLU A 389 8.61 -9.43 15.25
C GLU A 389 10.03 -9.63 14.70
N LEU A 390 10.37 -9.14 13.50
CA LEU A 390 11.74 -9.26 12.96
C LEU A 390 12.78 -8.55 13.84
N HIS A 391 12.42 -7.43 14.48
CA HIS A 391 13.30 -6.76 15.44
C HIS A 391 13.60 -7.64 16.67
N ASN A 392 12.68 -8.52 17.05
CA ASN A 392 12.89 -9.44 18.17
C ASN A 392 13.82 -10.59 17.78
N LEU A 393 14.09 -10.84 16.49
CA LEU A 393 14.96 -11.93 16.04
C LEU A 393 16.46 -11.58 16.05
N LEU A 394 16.88 -10.47 16.69
CA LEU A 394 18.28 -10.06 16.87
C LEU A 394 19.25 -11.19 17.28
N PRO A 395 18.90 -12.09 18.22
CA PRO A 395 19.78 -13.21 18.57
C PRO A 395 20.10 -14.12 17.39
N TYR A 396 19.14 -14.36 16.49
CA TYR A 396 19.35 -15.16 15.29
C TYR A 396 20.16 -14.40 14.24
N TRP A 397 19.85 -13.11 14.04
CA TRP A 397 20.56 -12.26 13.08
C TRP A 397 22.06 -12.21 13.37
N ALA A 398 22.42 -12.02 14.64
CA ALA A 398 23.82 -11.95 15.07
C ALA A 398 24.60 -13.23 14.77
N LYS A 399 23.92 -14.39 14.77
CA LYS A 399 24.55 -15.70 14.64
C LYS A 399 24.54 -16.25 13.21
N PHE A 400 23.41 -16.18 12.53
CA PHE A 400 23.18 -16.84 11.25
C PHE A 400 23.15 -15.86 10.07
N GLY A 401 23.17 -14.55 10.34
CA GLY A 401 23.13 -13.54 9.29
C GLY A 401 21.88 -13.67 8.42
N LEU A 402 22.03 -13.46 7.10
CA LEU A 402 20.93 -13.58 6.13
C LEU A 402 20.49 -15.03 5.87
N GLN A 403 21.30 -16.05 6.23
CA GLN A 403 20.95 -17.46 5.96
C GLN A 403 19.73 -17.93 6.75
N ILE A 404 19.39 -17.27 7.87
CA ILE A 404 18.20 -17.61 8.67
C ILE A 404 16.90 -17.45 7.88
N PHE A 405 16.87 -16.59 6.85
CA PHE A 405 15.72 -16.48 5.96
C PHE A 405 15.40 -17.81 5.31
N ASP A 406 16.41 -18.47 4.75
CA ASP A 406 16.22 -19.73 4.03
C ASP A 406 16.07 -20.94 4.97
N ILE A 407 16.76 -20.92 6.11
CA ILE A 407 16.76 -22.04 7.07
C ILE A 407 15.43 -22.11 7.85
N LEU A 408 14.89 -20.96 8.27
CA LEU A 408 13.77 -20.92 9.23
C LEU A 408 12.63 -19.98 8.81
N LEU A 409 12.92 -18.72 8.45
CA LEU A 409 11.86 -17.71 8.35
C LEU A 409 10.95 -17.91 7.14
N ILE A 410 11.51 -18.14 5.95
CA ILE A 410 10.75 -18.40 4.73
C ILE A 410 10.02 -19.75 4.81
N PRO A 411 10.65 -20.87 5.24
CA PRO A 411 9.93 -22.13 5.47
C PRO A 411 8.75 -21.97 6.44
N CYS A 412 8.96 -21.28 7.56
CA CYS A 412 7.90 -20.97 8.51
C CYS A 412 6.81 -20.13 7.85
N ALA A 413 7.16 -19.05 7.17
CA ALA A 413 6.19 -18.17 6.52
C ALA A 413 5.33 -18.88 5.48
N LYS A 414 5.96 -19.74 4.67
CA LYS A 414 5.28 -20.56 3.67
C LYS A 414 4.31 -21.56 4.30
N ALA A 415 4.66 -22.13 5.46
CA ALA A 415 3.82 -23.11 6.15
C ALA A 415 2.68 -22.47 6.98
N GLN A 416 2.92 -21.28 7.53
CA GLN A 416 2.06 -20.63 8.53
C GLN A 416 1.23 -19.47 7.97
N GLY A 417 1.62 -18.89 6.84
CA GLY A 417 0.95 -17.76 6.22
C GLY A 417 0.80 -16.57 7.19
N PRO A 418 -0.41 -16.01 7.35
CA PRO A 418 -0.65 -14.93 8.32
C PRO A 418 -0.32 -15.27 9.77
N GLY A 419 -0.26 -16.55 10.15
CA GLY A 419 0.09 -16.99 11.52
C GLY A 419 1.58 -16.93 11.86
N THR A 420 2.43 -16.52 10.91
CA THR A 420 3.89 -16.50 11.05
C THR A 420 4.39 -15.67 12.22
N PHE A 421 3.77 -14.51 12.47
CA PHE A 421 4.19 -13.62 13.55
C PHE A 421 4.10 -14.30 14.92
N LEU A 422 3.11 -15.18 15.15
CA LEU A 422 2.98 -15.95 16.39
C LEU A 422 4.16 -16.92 16.57
N CYS A 423 4.70 -17.48 15.49
CA CYS A 423 5.88 -18.34 15.56
C CYS A 423 7.16 -17.53 15.81
N PHE A 424 7.29 -16.36 15.18
CA PHE A 424 8.47 -15.49 15.36
C PHE A 424 8.58 -14.95 16.79
N GLU A 425 7.45 -14.60 17.41
CA GLU A 425 7.40 -14.23 18.83
C GLU A 425 8.01 -15.35 19.70
N GLN A 426 7.65 -16.62 19.44
CA GLN A 426 8.19 -17.75 20.20
C GLN A 426 9.66 -18.03 19.87
N PHE A 427 10.11 -17.82 18.63
CA PHE A 427 11.52 -17.94 18.30
C PHE A 427 12.37 -16.98 19.13
N PHE A 428 11.95 -15.72 19.28
CA PHE A 428 12.66 -14.77 20.14
C PHE A 428 12.76 -15.27 21.59
N LEU A 429 11.65 -15.71 22.17
CA LEU A 429 11.61 -16.20 23.54
C LEU A 429 12.52 -17.44 23.72
N ILE A 430 12.49 -18.38 22.78
CA ILE A 430 13.36 -19.55 22.78
C ILE A 430 14.84 -19.16 22.67
N ALA A 431 15.19 -18.21 21.80
CA ALA A 431 16.57 -17.75 21.66
C ALA A 431 17.09 -17.01 22.89
N SER A 432 16.22 -16.37 23.68
CA SER A 432 16.60 -15.70 24.92
C SER A 432 17.20 -16.65 25.96
N TRP A 433 16.91 -17.95 25.84
CA TRP A 433 17.52 -19.01 26.64
C TRP A 433 18.87 -19.47 26.12
N GLY A 434 19.40 -18.95 25.01
CA GLY A 434 20.65 -19.42 24.40
C GLY A 434 20.53 -20.75 23.63
N SER A 435 19.30 -21.23 23.44
CA SER A 435 18.99 -22.61 23.03
C SER A 435 19.04 -22.89 21.52
N THR A 436 19.26 -21.87 20.71
CA THR A 436 19.32 -21.96 19.24
C THR A 436 20.74 -21.70 18.77
N GLY A 437 21.65 -22.53 19.29
CA GLY A 437 23.07 -22.38 19.12
C GLY A 437 23.58 -22.91 17.77
N SER A 438 22.86 -23.79 17.10
CA SER A 438 23.33 -24.45 15.88
C SER A 438 22.26 -24.44 14.77
N VAL A 439 22.67 -24.79 13.56
CA VAL A 439 21.74 -25.04 12.45
C VAL A 439 20.82 -26.23 12.77
N ASP A 440 21.29 -27.20 13.56
CA ASP A 440 20.48 -28.35 13.99
C ASP A 440 19.34 -27.93 14.92
N ASP A 441 19.56 -26.96 15.82
CA ASP A 441 18.47 -26.40 16.64
C ASP A 441 17.39 -25.75 15.77
N LEU A 442 17.82 -24.97 14.77
CA LEU A 442 16.91 -24.34 13.81
C LEU A 442 16.15 -25.38 13.00
N ALA A 443 16.77 -26.52 12.68
CA ALA A 443 16.12 -27.62 11.97
C ALA A 443 14.97 -28.21 12.80
N ILE A 444 15.06 -28.25 14.14
CA ILE A 444 13.95 -28.67 15.00
C ILE A 444 12.82 -27.65 15.01
N LEU A 445 13.13 -26.35 15.11
CA LEU A 445 12.12 -25.29 15.00
C LEU A 445 11.41 -25.33 13.64
N ASN A 446 12.18 -25.46 12.56
CA ASN A 446 11.64 -25.60 11.21
C ASN A 446 10.77 -26.86 11.07
N PHE A 447 11.21 -28.00 11.59
CA PHE A 447 10.42 -29.23 11.63
C PHE A 447 9.07 -29.01 12.32
N ILE A 448 9.03 -28.35 13.49
CA ILE A 448 7.78 -28.05 14.19
C ILE A 448 6.89 -27.16 13.31
N THR A 449 7.42 -26.07 12.77
CA THR A 449 6.63 -25.13 11.94
C THR A 449 6.13 -25.71 10.62
N THR A 450 6.83 -26.67 10.03
CA THR A 450 6.46 -27.24 8.73
C THR A 450 5.66 -28.52 8.83
N LYS A 451 5.90 -29.35 9.87
CA LYS A 451 5.20 -30.63 10.07
C LYS A 451 3.96 -30.54 10.93
N TYR A 452 3.87 -29.53 11.79
CA TYR A 452 2.73 -29.35 12.69
C TYR A 452 2.10 -27.97 12.48
N PRO A 453 1.54 -27.67 11.28
CA PRO A 453 1.35 -26.30 10.85
C PRO A 453 0.53 -25.48 11.84
N ILE A 454 -0.75 -25.79 11.92
CA ILE A 454 -1.77 -25.07 12.70
C ILE A 454 -1.54 -25.12 14.22
N LYS A 455 -0.64 -25.99 14.67
CA LYS A 455 -0.27 -26.19 16.08
C LYS A 455 1.13 -25.68 16.41
N ALA A 456 1.87 -25.16 15.44
CA ALA A 456 3.29 -24.86 15.60
C ALA A 456 3.53 -23.81 16.67
N ALA A 457 2.81 -22.68 16.62
CA ALA A 457 2.92 -21.61 17.61
C ALA A 457 2.63 -22.13 19.04
N ASP A 458 1.62 -23.00 19.19
CA ASP A 458 1.29 -23.64 20.47
C ASP A 458 2.41 -24.56 20.97
N ILE A 459 2.94 -25.43 20.10
CA ILE A 459 4.05 -26.33 20.45
C ILE A 459 5.29 -25.51 20.87
N LEU A 460 5.62 -24.48 20.10
CA LEU A 460 6.76 -23.61 20.39
C LEU A 460 6.60 -22.92 21.75
N LYS A 461 5.42 -22.37 22.04
CA LYS A 461 5.14 -21.66 23.29
C LYS A 461 5.04 -22.59 24.50
N ASN A 462 4.14 -23.56 24.42
CA ASN A 462 3.68 -24.33 25.58
C ASN A 462 4.45 -25.63 25.80
N LEU A 463 5.29 -26.06 24.84
CA LEU A 463 6.18 -27.21 25.03
C LEU A 463 7.65 -26.80 24.99
N VAL A 464 8.11 -26.18 23.90
CA VAL A 464 9.54 -25.91 23.71
C VAL A 464 10.00 -24.79 24.65
N HIS A 465 9.41 -23.60 24.55
CA HIS A 465 9.79 -22.46 25.38
C HIS A 465 9.53 -22.74 26.88
N ALA A 466 8.32 -23.21 27.23
CA ALA A 466 8.00 -23.57 28.61
C ALA A 466 8.92 -24.70 29.15
N GLY A 467 9.26 -25.69 28.33
CA GLY A 467 10.16 -26.78 28.68
C GLY A 467 11.61 -26.34 28.88
N LEU A 468 12.10 -25.38 28.08
CA LEU A 468 13.41 -24.76 28.27
C LEU A 468 13.45 -23.97 29.58
N ALA A 469 12.43 -23.16 29.86
CA ALA A 469 12.31 -22.40 31.10
C ALA A 469 12.29 -23.29 32.35
N ALA A 470 11.72 -24.49 32.24
CA ALA A 470 11.67 -25.48 33.31
C ALA A 470 12.90 -26.43 33.36
N GLY A 471 13.86 -26.31 32.44
CA GLY A 471 15.01 -27.22 32.33
C GLY A 471 14.65 -28.66 31.92
N ILE A 472 13.47 -28.87 31.33
CA ILE A 472 12.97 -30.17 30.87
C ILE A 472 13.48 -30.47 29.45
N VAL A 473 13.34 -29.49 28.56
CA VAL A 473 13.92 -29.53 27.21
C VAL A 473 15.39 -29.17 27.34
N SER A 474 16.25 -29.95 26.70
CA SER A 474 17.69 -29.74 26.72
C SER A 474 18.04 -28.35 26.20
N HIS A 475 19.04 -27.72 26.83
CA HIS A 475 19.41 -26.35 26.52
C HIS A 475 19.75 -26.18 25.04
N GLN A 476 20.45 -27.15 24.43
CA GLN A 476 20.52 -27.27 22.98
C GLN A 476 19.36 -28.17 22.53
N ILE A 477 18.40 -27.60 21.79
CA ILE A 477 17.12 -28.27 21.46
C ILE A 477 17.37 -29.53 20.62
N HIS A 478 18.38 -29.52 19.76
CA HIS A 478 18.71 -30.66 18.91
C HIS A 478 19.15 -31.92 19.69
N GLU A 479 19.64 -31.79 20.92
CA GLU A 479 19.96 -32.95 21.77
C GLU A 479 18.71 -33.80 22.08
N ASP A 480 17.54 -33.15 22.10
CA ASP A 480 16.25 -33.79 22.34
C ASP A 480 15.50 -34.14 21.04
N ALA A 481 16.12 -33.94 19.86
CA ALA A 481 15.46 -33.99 18.55
C ALA A 481 14.60 -35.24 18.34
N GLU A 482 15.17 -36.43 18.52
CA GLU A 482 14.46 -37.68 18.27
C GLU A 482 13.36 -37.96 19.31
N ILE A 483 13.59 -37.56 20.56
CA ILE A 483 12.61 -37.71 21.65
C ILE A 483 11.43 -36.76 21.42
N LEU A 484 11.69 -35.49 21.07
CA LEU A 484 10.67 -34.49 20.74
C LEU A 484 9.84 -34.94 19.54
N LYS A 485 10.48 -35.38 18.44
CA LYS A 485 9.76 -35.89 17.25
C LYS A 485 8.87 -37.08 17.60
N SER A 486 9.38 -38.01 18.42
CA SER A 486 8.61 -39.18 18.86
C SER A 486 7.44 -38.78 19.78
N PHE A 487 7.66 -37.87 20.72
CA PHE A 487 6.62 -37.36 21.60
C PHE A 487 5.51 -36.65 20.83
N LEU A 488 5.86 -35.73 19.92
CA LEU A 488 4.89 -34.98 19.10
C LEU A 488 4.05 -35.88 18.19
N ARG A 489 4.57 -37.06 17.81
CA ARG A 489 3.82 -38.05 17.02
C ARG A 489 2.80 -38.81 17.84
N ASN A 490 3.09 -39.09 19.12
CA ASN A 490 2.34 -40.05 19.93
C ASN A 490 1.49 -39.40 21.02
N SER A 491 1.82 -38.17 21.44
CA SER A 491 1.19 -37.54 22.58
C SER A 491 -0.18 -36.94 22.24
N PRO A 492 -1.23 -37.20 23.06
CA PRO A 492 -2.55 -36.58 22.90
C PRO A 492 -2.62 -35.14 23.42
N ALA A 493 -1.54 -34.61 24.01
CA ALA A 493 -1.46 -33.23 24.51
C ALA A 493 0.01 -32.77 24.56
N TYR A 494 0.27 -31.49 24.31
CA TYR A 494 1.63 -30.95 24.34
C TYR A 494 1.83 -30.11 25.59
N LEU A 495 2.59 -30.67 26.53
CA LEU A 495 2.91 -30.08 27.84
C LEU A 495 4.33 -30.49 28.27
N PRO A 496 5.07 -29.63 28.99
CA PRO A 496 6.41 -29.94 29.47
C PRO A 496 6.44 -31.13 30.44
N GLU A 497 5.47 -31.23 31.35
CA GLU A 497 5.45 -32.28 32.37
C GLU A 497 5.24 -33.66 31.74
N LEU A 498 4.33 -33.77 30.78
CA LEU A 498 4.12 -35.00 30.00
C LEU A 498 5.36 -35.36 29.17
N TYR A 499 6.04 -34.37 28.63
CA TYR A 499 7.26 -34.59 27.87
C TYR A 499 8.42 -35.05 28.78
N GLN A 500 8.55 -34.49 29.98
CA GLN A 500 9.55 -34.89 30.97
C GLN A 500 9.43 -36.38 31.31
N GLU A 501 8.22 -36.83 31.66
CA GLU A 501 7.95 -38.23 31.98
C GLU A 501 8.19 -39.13 30.76
N TYR A 502 7.79 -38.69 29.57
CA TYR A 502 8.05 -39.43 28.33
C TYR A 502 9.55 -39.54 28.01
N LYS A 503 10.32 -38.46 28.22
CA LYS A 503 11.77 -38.41 28.02
C LYS A 503 12.48 -39.40 28.94
N VAL A 504 12.08 -39.51 30.21
CA VAL A 504 12.60 -40.52 31.14
C VAL A 504 12.35 -41.93 30.62
N LEU A 505 11.13 -42.24 30.16
CA LEU A 505 10.82 -43.56 29.59
C LEU A 505 11.61 -43.86 28.32
N TYR A 506 11.79 -42.87 27.45
CA TYR A 506 12.51 -43.00 26.18
C TYR A 506 14.00 -43.32 26.43
N LEU A 507 14.65 -42.57 27.34
CA LEU A 507 16.07 -42.71 27.65
C LEU A 507 16.42 -44.01 28.37
N GLN A 508 15.47 -44.65 29.05
CA GLN A 508 15.68 -45.96 29.68
C GLN A 508 15.77 -47.12 28.67
N HIS A 509 15.60 -46.86 27.36
CA HIS A 509 15.65 -47.85 26.28
C HIS A 509 14.81 -49.10 26.55
N LEU A 510 13.69 -48.92 27.25
CA LEU A 510 12.89 -50.05 27.73
C LEU A 510 12.20 -50.76 26.56
N PRO A 511 12.15 -52.11 26.56
CA PRO A 511 11.27 -52.83 25.67
C PRO A 511 9.81 -52.40 25.91
N ASN A 512 9.02 -52.32 24.84
CA ASN A 512 7.62 -51.90 24.88
C ASN A 512 7.38 -50.43 25.30
N LEU A 513 8.23 -49.50 24.84
CA LEU A 513 8.03 -48.05 25.02
C LEU A 513 6.60 -47.62 24.68
N ASP A 514 6.00 -48.18 23.62
CA ASP A 514 4.63 -47.87 23.20
C ASP A 514 3.59 -48.20 24.29
N ILE A 515 3.75 -49.31 25.02
CA ILE A 515 2.84 -49.71 26.10
C ILE A 515 2.98 -48.75 27.29
N ARG A 516 4.22 -48.41 27.66
CA ARG A 516 4.48 -47.48 28.78
C ARG A 516 4.03 -46.07 28.46
N ALA A 517 4.28 -45.59 27.24
CA ALA A 517 3.75 -44.33 26.73
C ALA A 517 2.22 -44.33 26.73
N LYS A 518 1.58 -45.47 26.43
CA LYS A 518 0.13 -45.57 26.53
C LYS A 518 -0.39 -45.35 27.95
N GLU A 519 0.29 -45.89 28.97
CA GLU A 519 -0.08 -45.66 30.37
C GLU A 519 0.20 -44.23 30.82
N LEU A 520 1.37 -43.68 30.45
CA LEU A 520 1.69 -42.27 30.71
C LEU A 520 0.60 -41.33 30.18
N PHE A 521 0.13 -41.58 28.96
CA PHE A 521 -0.90 -40.77 28.32
C PHE A 521 -2.34 -41.14 28.74
N ARG A 522 -2.54 -42.06 29.70
CA ARG A 522 -3.87 -42.53 30.10
C ARG A 522 -4.78 -41.38 30.53
N ARG A 523 -4.31 -40.51 31.44
CA ARG A 523 -5.09 -39.34 31.91
C ARG A 523 -5.50 -38.43 30.75
N ALA A 524 -4.58 -38.11 29.84
CA ALA A 524 -4.88 -37.25 28.71
C ALA A 524 -5.88 -37.89 27.73
N ARG A 525 -5.84 -39.22 27.54
CA ARG A 525 -6.82 -39.96 26.74
C ARG A 525 -8.20 -40.02 27.41
N GLU A 526 -8.25 -40.22 28.72
CA GLU A 526 -9.50 -40.15 29.49
C GLU A 526 -10.14 -38.77 29.38
N LEU A 527 -9.34 -37.71 29.45
CA LEU A 527 -9.81 -36.34 29.20
C LEU A 527 -10.30 -36.18 27.75
N LYS A 528 -9.63 -36.77 26.77
CA LYS A 528 -10.06 -36.76 25.36
C LYS A 528 -11.45 -37.39 25.20
N GLU A 529 -11.68 -38.54 25.83
CA GLU A 529 -12.98 -39.20 25.85
C GLU A 529 -14.05 -38.37 26.58
N ALA A 530 -13.69 -37.74 27.70
CA ALA A 530 -14.57 -36.83 28.43
C ALA A 530 -14.93 -35.60 27.58
N VAL A 531 -13.99 -35.08 26.78
CA VAL A 531 -14.27 -34.02 25.81
C VAL A 531 -15.29 -34.50 24.80
N VAL A 532 -15.13 -35.66 24.15
CA VAL A 532 -16.12 -36.15 23.15
C VAL A 532 -17.52 -36.33 23.74
N LYS A 533 -17.62 -36.82 24.98
CA LYS A 533 -18.89 -36.92 25.71
C LYS A 533 -19.41 -35.55 26.17
N GLY A 534 -18.52 -34.56 26.21
CA GLY A 534 -18.71 -33.23 26.76
C GLY A 534 -18.81 -33.19 28.29
N ASP A 535 -18.38 -34.25 28.97
CA ASP A 535 -18.45 -34.39 30.43
C ASP A 535 -17.18 -33.89 31.13
N LEU A 536 -16.35 -33.12 30.43
CA LEU A 536 -15.16 -32.51 31.01
C LEU A 536 -15.60 -31.44 32.04
N ALA A 537 -15.37 -31.70 33.32
CA ALA A 537 -15.73 -30.80 34.42
C ALA A 537 -15.02 -29.44 34.32
N LEU A 538 -15.64 -28.38 34.84
CA LEU A 538 -15.19 -26.98 34.69
C LEU A 538 -13.80 -26.72 35.28
N ASP A 539 -13.52 -27.29 36.44
CA ASP A 539 -12.22 -27.25 37.10
C ASP A 539 -11.14 -27.87 36.20
N ARG A 540 -11.43 -29.03 35.60
CA ARG A 540 -10.53 -29.74 34.69
C ARG A 540 -10.37 -29.06 33.33
N GLN A 541 -11.36 -28.29 32.86
CA GLN A 541 -11.24 -27.51 31.63
C GLN A 541 -10.15 -26.45 31.75
N ASN A 542 -9.97 -25.90 32.96
CA ASN A 542 -9.03 -24.81 33.24
C ASN A 542 -7.65 -25.30 33.68
N GLU A 543 -7.49 -26.60 33.98
CA GLU A 543 -6.17 -27.22 34.14
C GLU A 543 -5.37 -27.14 32.82
N SER A 544 -4.04 -27.01 32.92
CA SER A 544 -3.13 -26.96 31.75
C SER A 544 -3.32 -28.15 30.81
N ILE A 545 -3.50 -29.35 31.37
CA ILE A 545 -3.75 -30.58 30.61
C ILE A 545 -5.12 -30.60 29.94
N GLY A 546 -6.14 -30.05 30.58
CA GLY A 546 -7.48 -29.93 30.00
C GLY A 546 -7.50 -29.04 28.77
N LEU A 547 -6.91 -27.84 28.88
CA LEU A 547 -6.76 -26.91 27.74
C LEU A 547 -5.90 -27.52 26.63
N ALA A 548 -4.81 -28.20 26.97
CA ALA A 548 -3.94 -28.85 25.99
C ALA A 548 -4.65 -29.95 25.20
N VAL A 549 -5.44 -30.78 25.89
CA VAL A 549 -6.29 -31.81 25.28
C VAL A 549 -7.38 -31.18 24.41
N LEU A 550 -8.06 -30.13 24.88
CA LEU A 550 -9.09 -29.43 24.10
C LEU A 550 -8.53 -28.87 22.79
N PHE A 551 -7.37 -28.22 22.84
CA PHE A 551 -6.70 -27.71 21.65
C PHE A 551 -6.25 -28.84 20.71
N HIS A 552 -5.84 -29.99 21.26
CA HIS A 552 -5.47 -31.14 20.45
C HIS A 552 -6.68 -31.76 19.75
N VAL A 553 -7.80 -31.95 20.46
CA VAL A 553 -9.07 -32.48 19.94
C VAL A 553 -9.65 -31.55 18.88
N PHE A 554 -9.80 -30.27 19.22
CA PHE A 554 -10.36 -29.24 18.35
C PHE A 554 -9.23 -28.47 17.67
N SER A 555 -8.44 -29.17 16.87
CA SER A 555 -7.33 -28.52 16.14
C SER A 555 -7.88 -27.40 15.25
N PRO A 556 -7.39 -26.15 15.37
CA PRO A 556 -7.91 -25.05 14.58
C PRO A 556 -7.57 -25.24 13.09
N GLU A 557 -8.25 -24.50 12.21
CA GLU A 557 -7.94 -24.47 10.76
C GLU A 557 -6.97 -23.35 10.37
N ILE A 558 -6.68 -22.42 11.29
CA ILE A 558 -5.65 -21.37 11.16
C ILE A 558 -4.77 -21.33 12.41
N THR A 559 -3.49 -21.00 12.26
CA THR A 559 -2.53 -20.97 13.36
C THR A 559 -2.98 -19.97 14.44
N MET A 560 -3.13 -20.45 15.68
CA MET A 560 -3.58 -19.64 16.81
C MET A 560 -3.09 -20.19 18.14
N ASP A 561 -3.21 -19.36 19.18
CA ASP A 561 -2.85 -19.70 20.56
C ASP A 561 -4.04 -20.31 21.33
N ARG A 562 -3.73 -21.21 22.27
CA ARG A 562 -4.65 -21.81 23.24
C ARG A 562 -5.37 -20.78 24.10
N GLU A 563 -4.80 -19.59 24.28
CA GLU A 563 -5.47 -18.49 24.99
C GLU A 563 -6.82 -18.12 24.37
N MET A 564 -7.01 -18.31 23.05
CA MET A 564 -8.33 -18.11 22.43
C MET A 564 -9.36 -19.12 22.95
N TYR A 565 -8.94 -20.36 23.15
CA TYR A 565 -9.78 -21.45 23.64
C TYR A 565 -10.14 -21.18 25.09
N LYS A 566 -9.14 -20.80 25.90
CA LYS A 566 -9.34 -20.42 27.28
C LYS A 566 -10.37 -19.27 27.40
N ARG A 567 -10.23 -18.21 26.59
CA ARG A 567 -11.20 -17.10 26.57
C ARG A 567 -12.62 -17.54 26.22
N CYS A 568 -12.78 -18.37 25.17
CA CYS A 568 -14.10 -18.90 24.81
C CYS A 568 -14.69 -19.74 25.94
N ILE A 569 -13.88 -20.57 26.61
CA ILE A 569 -14.32 -21.40 27.73
C ILE A 569 -14.71 -20.51 28.89
N ASP A 570 -13.85 -19.62 29.36
CA ASP A 570 -14.08 -18.75 30.51
C ASP A 570 -15.38 -17.93 30.36
N ASN A 571 -15.61 -17.36 29.18
CA ASN A 571 -16.74 -16.46 28.92
C ASN A 571 -18.06 -17.17 28.62
N ARG A 572 -18.05 -18.49 28.35
CA ARG A 572 -19.24 -19.22 27.92
C ARG A 572 -19.74 -20.16 28.99
N GLN A 573 -21.06 -20.35 28.99
CA GLN A 573 -21.74 -21.36 29.78
C GLN A 573 -22.25 -22.48 28.88
N SER A 574 -22.44 -23.66 29.46
CA SER A 574 -23.18 -24.74 28.80
C SER A 574 -24.61 -24.26 28.56
N ARG A 575 -25.12 -24.52 27.36
CA ARG A 575 -26.48 -24.18 26.95
C ARG A 575 -27.21 -25.38 26.37
N GLU A 576 -26.95 -26.56 26.94
CA GLU A 576 -27.54 -27.82 26.48
C GLU A 576 -29.06 -27.82 26.54
N SER A 577 -29.64 -27.06 27.47
CA SER A 577 -31.09 -26.84 27.58
C SER A 577 -31.70 -26.21 26.33
N ASP A 578 -30.90 -25.51 25.50
CA ASP A 578 -31.36 -24.95 24.24
C ASP A 578 -31.56 -26.05 23.17
N ILE A 579 -30.93 -27.22 23.33
CA ILE A 579 -31.11 -28.37 22.43
C ILE A 579 -32.25 -29.23 22.96
N PRO A 580 -33.29 -29.50 22.15
CA PRO A 580 -34.36 -30.41 22.56
C PRO A 580 -33.83 -31.77 23.00
N GLU A 581 -34.20 -32.20 24.21
CA GLU A 581 -33.69 -33.42 24.84
C GLU A 581 -33.91 -34.68 23.98
N LEU A 582 -35.02 -34.72 23.24
CA LEU A 582 -35.32 -35.79 22.27
C LEU A 582 -34.20 -35.95 21.23
N LEU A 583 -33.62 -34.86 20.75
CA LEU A 583 -32.52 -34.92 19.79
C LEU A 583 -31.25 -35.45 20.44
N VAL A 584 -30.91 -34.96 21.63
CA VAL A 584 -29.72 -35.43 22.35
C VAL A 584 -29.80 -36.95 22.56
N ARG A 585 -30.91 -37.44 23.13
CA ARG A 585 -31.12 -38.88 23.39
C ARG A 585 -31.13 -39.75 22.14
N ARG A 586 -31.63 -39.25 21.01
CA ARG A 586 -31.83 -40.05 19.78
C ARG A 586 -30.67 -39.98 18.81
N LEU A 587 -29.87 -38.92 18.85
CA LEU A 587 -28.92 -38.57 17.80
C LEU A 587 -27.49 -38.42 18.29
N SER A 588 -27.27 -37.80 19.45
CA SER A 588 -25.91 -37.50 19.89
C SER A 588 -25.12 -38.79 20.17
N GLY A 589 -23.91 -38.89 19.65
CA GLY A 589 -23.06 -40.07 19.76
C GLY A 589 -23.32 -41.16 18.71
N LYS A 590 -24.22 -40.93 17.74
CA LYS A 590 -24.42 -41.88 16.64
C LYS A 590 -23.17 -41.99 15.78
N LYS A 591 -22.87 -43.22 15.38
CA LYS A 591 -21.75 -43.53 14.51
C LYS A 591 -22.20 -43.68 13.07
N ALA A 592 -21.38 -43.21 12.14
CA ALA A 592 -21.54 -43.48 10.71
C ALA A 592 -20.21 -43.93 10.13
N SER A 593 -20.25 -45.07 9.44
CA SER A 593 -19.13 -45.54 8.63
C SER A 593 -19.18 -44.88 7.26
N ILE A 594 -18.06 -44.31 6.85
CA ILE A 594 -17.89 -43.66 5.56
C ILE A 594 -16.75 -44.38 4.85
N ASP A 595 -16.95 -44.67 3.57
CA ASP A 595 -15.94 -45.37 2.78
C ASP A 595 -14.64 -44.58 2.75
N VAL A 596 -13.54 -45.31 3.00
CA VAL A 596 -12.19 -44.80 2.77
C VAL A 596 -11.92 -44.88 1.28
N GLY A 597 -11.09 -43.98 0.80
CA GLY A 597 -10.76 -43.94 -0.60
C GLY A 597 -9.91 -42.73 -0.93
N SER A 598 -9.45 -42.77 -2.15
CA SER A 598 -8.72 -41.74 -2.83
C SER A 598 -9.65 -41.16 -3.89
N VAL A 599 -9.44 -39.90 -4.23
CA VAL A 599 -10.07 -39.37 -5.43
C VAL A 599 -9.18 -39.77 -6.61
N GLU A 600 -9.72 -40.59 -7.50
CA GLU A 600 -9.02 -41.14 -8.66
C GLU A 600 -9.84 -40.91 -9.92
N LEU A 601 -9.18 -40.97 -11.06
CA LEU A 601 -9.87 -40.85 -12.34
C LEU A 601 -10.73 -42.11 -12.60
N ASN A 602 -11.88 -41.94 -13.25
CA ASN A 602 -12.72 -43.05 -13.68
C ASN A 602 -11.95 -44.03 -14.59
N GLU A 603 -12.28 -45.31 -14.49
CA GLU A 603 -11.64 -46.36 -15.30
C GLU A 603 -12.02 -46.19 -16.77
N GLY A 604 -11.02 -46.10 -17.65
CA GLY A 604 -11.20 -45.82 -19.08
C GLY A 604 -11.42 -44.34 -19.43
N GLU A 605 -11.55 -43.45 -18.44
CA GLU A 605 -11.53 -42.00 -18.68
C GLU A 605 -10.08 -41.51 -18.72
N GLU A 606 -9.79 -40.63 -19.67
CA GLU A 606 -8.52 -39.91 -19.72
C GLU A 606 -8.76 -38.46 -19.32
N LEU A 607 -7.84 -37.93 -18.51
CA LEU A 607 -7.88 -36.54 -18.08
C LEU A 607 -7.48 -35.65 -19.25
N GLY A 608 -8.41 -34.83 -19.72
CA GLY A 608 -8.15 -33.79 -20.68
C GLY A 608 -7.47 -32.61 -19.99
N THR A 609 -6.15 -32.49 -20.08
CA THR A 609 -5.41 -31.37 -19.46
C THR A 609 -5.54 -30.06 -20.24
N SER A 610 -6.18 -30.06 -21.42
CA SER A 610 -6.37 -28.89 -22.28
C SER A 610 -7.11 -27.75 -21.58
N ALA A 611 -8.05 -28.05 -20.67
CA ALA A 611 -8.75 -27.04 -19.90
C ALA A 611 -7.83 -26.24 -18.95
N TRP A 612 -6.71 -26.84 -18.53
CA TRP A 612 -5.68 -26.20 -17.69
C TRP A 612 -4.54 -25.60 -18.50
N ALA A 613 -4.40 -25.96 -19.78
CA ALA A 613 -3.19 -25.69 -20.58
C ALA A 613 -2.78 -24.22 -20.59
N ASP A 614 -3.69 -23.29 -20.86
CA ASP A 614 -3.37 -21.86 -20.94
C ASP A 614 -2.89 -21.30 -19.58
N LEU A 615 -3.50 -21.74 -18.47
CA LEU A 615 -3.07 -21.35 -17.13
C LEU A 615 -1.75 -22.03 -16.74
N VAL A 616 -1.54 -23.27 -17.15
CA VAL A 616 -0.30 -24.02 -16.88
C VAL A 616 0.87 -23.40 -17.63
N GLU A 617 0.68 -23.06 -18.90
CA GLU A 617 1.66 -22.34 -19.72
C GLU A 617 2.02 -21.00 -19.06
N ALA A 618 1.01 -20.25 -18.59
CA ALA A 618 1.24 -19.03 -17.83
C ALA A 618 2.02 -19.27 -16.52
N VAL A 619 1.67 -20.32 -15.77
CA VAL A 619 2.35 -20.69 -14.52
C VAL A 619 3.81 -21.06 -14.77
N GLU A 620 4.09 -21.89 -15.78
CA GLU A 620 5.43 -22.33 -16.14
C GLU A 620 6.28 -21.18 -16.64
N GLN A 621 5.74 -20.34 -17.54
CA GLN A 621 6.41 -19.17 -18.06
C GLN A 621 6.81 -18.21 -16.93
N VAL A 622 5.88 -17.90 -16.04
CA VAL A 622 6.15 -17.02 -14.90
C VAL A 622 7.09 -17.68 -13.90
N ASN A 623 6.95 -19.00 -13.66
CA ASN A 623 7.83 -19.74 -12.74
C ASN A 623 9.27 -19.78 -13.19
N ALA A 624 9.51 -19.97 -14.49
CA ALA A 624 10.83 -19.93 -15.10
C ALA A 624 11.39 -18.51 -15.15
N ASN A 625 10.57 -17.54 -15.57
CA ASN A 625 10.96 -16.14 -15.73
C ASN A 625 9.95 -15.24 -15.02
N PRO A 626 10.20 -14.85 -13.76
CA PRO A 626 9.32 -13.96 -13.02
C PRO A 626 9.11 -12.64 -13.78
N VAL A 627 7.87 -12.40 -14.20
CA VAL A 627 7.49 -11.16 -14.90
C VAL A 627 6.99 -10.15 -13.88
N SER A 628 7.49 -8.91 -13.95
CA SER A 628 6.93 -7.83 -13.15
C SER A 628 5.72 -7.21 -13.84
N VAL A 629 4.60 -7.10 -13.14
CA VAL A 629 3.34 -6.58 -13.70
C VAL A 629 2.95 -5.27 -13.02
N ASP A 630 2.66 -4.25 -13.82
CA ASP A 630 1.99 -3.05 -13.36
C ASP A 630 0.48 -3.34 -13.23
N GLU A 631 0.00 -3.29 -11.99
CA GLU A 631 -1.38 -3.60 -11.63
C GLU A 631 -2.40 -2.66 -12.30
N SER A 632 -2.05 -1.38 -12.45
CA SER A 632 -2.92 -0.39 -13.09
C SER A 632 -2.97 -0.58 -14.61
N ALA A 633 -1.82 -0.87 -15.22
CA ALA A 633 -1.75 -1.16 -16.65
C ALA A 633 -2.54 -2.43 -16.99
N LEU A 634 -2.38 -3.50 -16.21
CA LEU A 634 -3.16 -4.73 -16.37
C LEU A 634 -4.66 -4.45 -16.19
N GLY A 635 -5.06 -3.62 -15.22
CA GLY A 635 -6.46 -3.22 -15.05
C GLY A 635 -7.05 -2.53 -16.28
N PHE A 636 -6.29 -1.67 -16.96
CA PHE A 636 -6.74 -1.08 -18.23
C PHE A 636 -6.78 -2.08 -19.38
N GLU A 637 -5.81 -3.00 -19.47
CA GLU A 637 -5.83 -4.07 -20.47
C GLU A 637 -7.05 -4.99 -20.29
N LEU A 638 -7.46 -5.27 -19.05
CA LEU A 638 -8.66 -6.06 -18.72
C LEU A 638 -9.98 -5.37 -19.10
N LEU A 639 -9.96 -4.06 -19.34
CA LEU A 639 -11.12 -3.30 -19.83
C LEU A 639 -11.20 -3.25 -21.35
N GLU A 640 -10.20 -3.78 -22.08
CA GLU A 640 -10.25 -3.82 -23.53
C GLU A 640 -11.30 -4.82 -24.04
N PRO A 641 -11.97 -4.55 -25.17
CA PRO A 641 -13.03 -5.41 -25.68
C PRO A 641 -12.53 -6.77 -26.17
N ASN A 642 -11.23 -6.90 -26.48
CA ASN A 642 -10.62 -8.09 -27.08
C ASN A 642 -9.83 -8.96 -26.10
N ILE A 643 -10.18 -8.93 -24.80
CA ILE A 643 -9.46 -9.72 -23.78
C ILE A 643 -9.45 -11.23 -24.05
N GLY A 644 -10.45 -11.77 -24.78
CA GLY A 644 -10.47 -13.17 -25.18
C GLY A 644 -9.34 -13.54 -26.17
N GLU A 645 -9.00 -12.65 -27.10
CA GLU A 645 -7.90 -12.84 -28.06
C GLU A 645 -6.54 -12.79 -27.38
N LYS A 646 -6.43 -11.93 -26.36
CA LYS A 646 -5.21 -11.75 -25.55
C LYS A 646 -5.15 -12.67 -24.33
N ARG A 647 -6.04 -13.66 -24.22
CA ARG A 647 -6.19 -14.49 -23.02
C ARG A 647 -4.87 -15.04 -22.49
N LYS A 648 -4.04 -15.66 -23.33
CA LYS A 648 -2.77 -16.26 -22.89
C LYS A 648 -1.82 -15.22 -22.29
N GLU A 649 -1.64 -14.11 -22.98
CA GLU A 649 -0.82 -12.98 -22.51
C GLU A 649 -1.34 -12.42 -21.18
N LEU A 650 -2.66 -12.22 -21.09
CA LEU A 650 -3.30 -11.70 -19.88
C LEU A 650 -3.20 -12.69 -18.72
N LEU A 651 -3.33 -13.99 -18.95
CA LEU A 651 -3.15 -15.01 -17.90
C LEU A 651 -1.73 -15.03 -17.35
N VAL A 652 -0.71 -14.84 -18.20
CA VAL A 652 0.69 -14.68 -17.76
C VAL A 652 0.79 -13.48 -16.83
N LYS A 653 0.23 -12.32 -17.21
CA LYS A 653 0.26 -11.11 -16.37
C LYS A 653 -0.56 -11.25 -15.09
N ILE A 654 -1.74 -11.87 -15.15
CA ILE A 654 -2.60 -12.13 -13.99
C ILE A 654 -1.91 -13.06 -13.00
N TYR A 655 -1.35 -14.16 -13.48
CA TYR A 655 -0.64 -15.11 -12.61
C TYR A 655 0.67 -14.51 -12.09
N ALA A 656 1.41 -13.77 -12.92
CA ALA A 656 2.57 -13.02 -12.48
C ALA A 656 2.23 -12.02 -11.37
N TRP A 657 1.15 -11.25 -11.52
CA TRP A 657 0.65 -10.37 -10.46
C TRP A 657 0.29 -11.17 -9.20
N TRP A 658 -0.49 -12.25 -9.32
CA TRP A 658 -0.89 -13.07 -8.16
C TRP A 658 0.31 -13.73 -7.46
N ARG A 659 1.35 -14.09 -8.21
CA ARG A 659 2.62 -14.60 -7.69
C ARG A 659 3.50 -13.52 -7.08
N GLN A 660 3.50 -12.30 -7.63
CA GLN A 660 4.02 -11.11 -6.94
C GLN A 660 3.30 -10.91 -5.61
N GLN A 661 2.07 -11.43 -5.46
CA GLN A 661 1.37 -11.47 -4.17
C GLN A 661 1.87 -12.52 -3.16
N GLY A 662 2.81 -13.40 -3.52
CA GLY A 662 3.31 -14.49 -2.64
C GLY A 662 2.64 -15.83 -2.82
N ASN A 663 1.64 -15.86 -3.67
CA ASN A 663 0.94 -17.08 -3.94
C ASN A 663 1.69 -17.89 -4.99
N SER A 664 1.45 -19.20 -5.01
CA SER A 664 2.00 -20.06 -6.04
C SER A 664 1.06 -21.23 -6.27
N LEU A 665 0.88 -21.58 -7.53
CA LEU A 665 0.33 -22.88 -7.89
C LEU A 665 1.47 -23.91 -7.90
N PRO A 666 1.25 -25.14 -7.38
CA PRO A 666 2.21 -26.23 -7.53
C PRO A 666 2.37 -26.60 -9.01
N SER A 667 3.45 -27.29 -9.37
CA SER A 667 3.56 -27.88 -10.71
C SER A 667 2.35 -28.75 -11.02
N LEU A 668 1.80 -28.62 -12.23
CA LEU A 668 0.63 -29.40 -12.63
C LEU A 668 0.96 -30.89 -12.55
N SER A 669 0.06 -31.64 -11.95
CA SER A 669 0.05 -33.10 -12.01
C SER A 669 -1.39 -33.55 -12.20
N SER A 670 -1.58 -34.79 -12.63
CA SER A 670 -2.90 -35.43 -12.71
C SER A 670 -3.51 -35.72 -11.33
N SER A 671 -2.82 -35.36 -10.24
CA SER A 671 -3.36 -35.46 -8.88
C SER A 671 -4.56 -34.53 -8.70
N TYR A 672 -5.65 -35.08 -8.17
CA TYR A 672 -6.88 -34.35 -7.87
C TYR A 672 -6.61 -33.09 -7.02
N ASP A 673 -5.80 -33.20 -5.95
CA ASP A 673 -5.49 -32.08 -5.06
C ASP A 673 -4.78 -30.93 -5.78
N VAL A 674 -3.94 -31.24 -6.77
CA VAL A 674 -3.25 -30.25 -7.59
C VAL A 674 -4.24 -29.60 -8.55
N LEU A 675 -5.08 -30.37 -9.22
CA LEU A 675 -6.10 -29.85 -10.15
C LEU A 675 -7.14 -28.97 -9.45
N VAL A 676 -7.53 -29.34 -8.21
CA VAL A 676 -8.39 -28.51 -7.36
C VAL A 676 -7.77 -27.14 -7.12
N LYS A 677 -6.47 -27.05 -6.79
CA LYS A 677 -5.81 -25.75 -6.55
C LYS A 677 -5.86 -24.83 -7.78
N TYR A 678 -5.67 -25.39 -8.98
CA TYR A 678 -5.81 -24.62 -10.22
C TYR A 678 -7.27 -24.19 -10.45
N LYS A 679 -8.22 -25.08 -10.20
CA LYS A 679 -9.66 -24.77 -10.29
C LYS A 679 -10.06 -23.70 -9.27
N GLU A 680 -9.59 -23.76 -8.03
CA GLU A 680 -9.85 -22.77 -6.97
C GLU A 680 -9.21 -21.42 -7.28
N PHE A 681 -8.02 -21.41 -7.91
CA PHE A 681 -7.44 -20.18 -8.41
C PHE A 681 -8.37 -19.48 -9.40
N VAL A 682 -8.88 -20.20 -10.41
CA VAL A 682 -9.82 -19.62 -11.38
C VAL A 682 -11.19 -19.31 -10.74
N GLY A 683 -11.69 -20.21 -9.89
CA GLY A 683 -13.00 -20.15 -9.26
C GLY A 683 -13.13 -19.00 -8.27
N ASP A 684 -12.14 -18.86 -7.40
CA ASP A 684 -12.22 -17.98 -6.23
C ASP A 684 -11.25 -16.80 -6.36
N ARG A 685 -10.00 -17.04 -6.79
CA ARG A 685 -8.94 -16.02 -6.76
C ARG A 685 -8.92 -15.10 -7.95
N LEU A 686 -9.30 -15.57 -9.14
CA LEU A 686 -9.28 -14.76 -10.35
C LEU A 686 -10.19 -13.53 -10.25
N ASN A 687 -11.33 -13.65 -9.55
CA ASN A 687 -12.22 -12.52 -9.26
C ASN A 687 -11.52 -11.46 -8.39
N ASP A 688 -10.82 -11.90 -7.34
CA ASP A 688 -10.09 -11.02 -6.43
C ASP A 688 -8.96 -10.29 -7.17
N VAL A 689 -8.24 -11.00 -8.04
CA VAL A 689 -7.16 -10.44 -8.87
C VAL A 689 -7.71 -9.39 -9.84
N ILE A 690 -8.75 -9.73 -10.62
CA ILE A 690 -9.38 -8.81 -11.58
C ILE A 690 -9.86 -7.56 -10.85
N PHE A 691 -10.54 -7.72 -9.71
CA PHE A 691 -11.03 -6.59 -8.93
C PHE A 691 -9.88 -5.68 -8.48
N SER A 692 -8.80 -6.25 -7.96
CA SER A 692 -7.63 -5.48 -7.50
C SER A 692 -6.98 -4.69 -8.64
N CYS A 693 -6.77 -5.31 -9.81
CA CYS A 693 -6.24 -4.62 -10.98
C CYS A 693 -7.16 -3.49 -11.47
N LEU A 694 -8.48 -3.72 -11.48
CA LEU A 694 -9.45 -2.69 -11.84
C LEU A 694 -9.44 -1.52 -10.84
N ASP A 695 -9.31 -1.80 -9.54
CA ASP A 695 -9.21 -0.79 -8.48
C ASP A 695 -7.94 0.06 -8.63
N ALA A 696 -6.81 -0.58 -8.94
CA ALA A 696 -5.57 0.11 -9.25
C ALA A 696 -5.68 0.99 -10.51
N ALA A 697 -6.29 0.50 -11.58
CA ALA A 697 -6.51 1.28 -12.80
C ALA A 697 -7.42 2.49 -12.55
N GLN A 698 -8.50 2.28 -11.79
CA GLN A 698 -9.43 3.34 -11.40
C GLN A 698 -8.72 4.42 -10.56
N LYS A 699 -7.88 4.03 -9.60
CA LYS A 699 -7.10 4.96 -8.78
C LYS A 699 -6.04 5.72 -9.58
N ALA A 700 -5.41 5.06 -10.55
CA ALA A 700 -4.38 5.65 -11.39
C ALA A 700 -4.93 6.70 -12.36
N ASP A 701 -6.02 6.40 -13.07
CA ASP A 701 -6.67 7.36 -13.99
C ASP A 701 -8.20 7.16 -14.01
N PRO A 702 -8.92 7.81 -13.08
CA PRO A 702 -10.38 7.69 -12.95
C PRO A 702 -11.13 8.08 -14.23
N ALA A 703 -10.64 9.08 -14.97
CA ALA A 703 -11.30 9.61 -16.16
C ALA A 703 -11.19 8.64 -17.34
N ARG A 704 -10.02 8.03 -17.54
CA ARG A 704 -9.85 6.95 -18.54
C ARG A 704 -10.65 5.71 -18.16
N PHE A 705 -10.65 5.34 -16.88
CA PHE A 705 -11.41 4.18 -16.39
C PHE A 705 -12.91 4.35 -16.66
N GLN A 706 -13.46 5.51 -16.32
CA GLN A 706 -14.87 5.85 -16.57
C GLN A 706 -15.26 5.81 -18.05
N ARG A 707 -14.40 6.33 -18.94
CA ARG A 707 -14.63 6.25 -20.39
C ARG A 707 -14.67 4.81 -20.90
N LYS A 708 -13.88 3.91 -20.31
CA LYS A 708 -13.79 2.50 -20.71
C LYS A 708 -14.97 1.65 -20.24
N ILE A 709 -15.49 1.89 -19.03
CA ILE A 709 -16.61 1.10 -18.48
C ILE A 709 -17.98 1.50 -19.06
N GLY A 710 -18.09 2.72 -19.58
CA GLY A 710 -19.35 3.28 -20.10
C GLY A 710 -20.28 3.70 -18.98
N GLN A 711 -20.70 4.97 -18.97
CA GLN A 711 -21.57 5.52 -17.92
C GLN A 711 -22.95 4.86 -17.93
N LYS A 712 -23.15 3.86 -17.07
CA LYS A 712 -24.45 3.65 -16.43
C LYS A 712 -24.33 4.10 -14.98
N PRO A 713 -25.09 5.12 -14.55
CA PRO A 713 -25.15 5.50 -13.14
C PRO A 713 -25.58 4.28 -12.33
N ILE A 714 -24.75 3.89 -11.36
CA ILE A 714 -25.09 2.83 -10.42
C ILE A 714 -26.11 3.42 -9.43
N ASP A 715 -27.29 2.79 -9.32
CA ASP A 715 -28.31 3.23 -8.38
C ASP A 715 -27.93 2.83 -6.93
N PHE A 716 -27.48 3.80 -6.16
CA PHE A 716 -27.12 3.60 -4.75
C PHE A 716 -28.27 3.79 -3.76
N SER A 717 -29.51 4.01 -4.23
CA SER A 717 -30.67 4.33 -3.39
C SER A 717 -30.89 3.33 -2.26
N ARG A 718 -30.69 2.04 -2.53
CA ARG A 718 -30.87 0.96 -1.55
C ARG A 718 -29.76 0.94 -0.48
N LEU A 719 -28.51 1.13 -0.91
CA LEU A 719 -27.36 1.22 -0.02
C LEU A 719 -27.46 2.47 0.87
N ALA A 720 -27.85 3.59 0.28
CA ALA A 720 -28.02 4.85 0.98
C ALA A 720 -29.10 4.79 2.07
N LYS A 721 -30.24 4.13 1.82
CA LYS A 721 -31.27 3.89 2.85
C LYS A 721 -30.76 3.08 4.03
N MET A 722 -30.00 2.02 3.76
CA MET A 722 -29.40 1.18 4.80
C MET A 722 -28.39 1.96 5.64
N LEU A 723 -27.51 2.72 4.98
CA LEU A 723 -26.49 3.52 5.64
C LEU A 723 -27.10 4.68 6.44
N ALA A 724 -28.15 5.34 5.94
CA ALA A 724 -28.90 6.35 6.67
C ALA A 724 -29.52 5.79 7.95
N GLY A 725 -30.18 4.63 7.87
CA GLY A 725 -30.75 3.97 9.05
C GLY A 725 -29.70 3.59 10.10
N LEU A 726 -28.52 3.15 9.65
CA LEU A 726 -27.41 2.84 10.56
C LEU A 726 -26.82 4.11 11.19
N TRP A 727 -26.69 5.18 10.41
CA TRP A 727 -26.14 6.47 10.85
C TRP A 727 -27.06 7.15 11.87
N GLN A 728 -28.38 7.05 11.69
CA GLN A 728 -29.41 7.60 12.58
C GLN A 728 -29.74 6.72 13.79
N SER A 729 -29.17 5.52 13.90
CA SER A 729 -29.41 4.61 15.03
C SER A 729 -28.94 5.18 16.38
N ALA A 730 -29.33 4.57 17.50
CA ALA A 730 -28.88 4.97 18.84
C ALA A 730 -27.43 4.55 19.19
N MET A 731 -26.67 3.99 18.24
CA MET A 731 -25.30 3.49 18.49
C MET A 731 -24.27 4.62 18.76
N PRO A 732 -23.18 4.34 19.49
CA PRO A 732 -22.06 5.27 19.62
C PRO A 732 -21.44 5.63 18.25
N VAL A 733 -21.00 6.90 18.09
CA VAL A 733 -20.52 7.45 16.81
C VAL A 733 -19.34 6.65 16.23
N GLU A 734 -18.40 6.19 17.07
CA GLU A 734 -17.26 5.39 16.60
C GLU A 734 -17.66 4.02 16.05
N GLN A 735 -18.64 3.35 16.69
CA GLN A 735 -19.17 2.08 16.17
C GLN A 735 -19.97 2.27 14.88
N LYS A 736 -20.71 3.38 14.75
CA LYS A 736 -21.38 3.76 13.49
C LYS A 736 -20.37 3.96 12.38
N ARG A 737 -19.31 4.73 12.62
CA ARG A 737 -18.23 4.99 11.65
C ARG A 737 -17.60 3.68 11.19
N GLN A 738 -17.16 2.83 12.11
CA GLN A 738 -16.56 1.53 11.76
C GLN A 738 -17.49 0.66 10.90
N ARG A 739 -18.77 0.56 11.25
CA ARG A 739 -19.76 -0.23 10.49
C ARG A 739 -20.08 0.36 9.12
N VAL A 740 -20.28 1.68 9.02
CA VAL A 740 -20.49 2.36 7.73
C VAL A 740 -19.27 2.17 6.84
N THR A 741 -18.07 2.39 7.36
CA THR A 741 -16.82 2.19 6.60
C THR A 741 -16.69 0.76 6.09
N ALA A 742 -16.96 -0.24 6.94
CA ALA A 742 -16.92 -1.64 6.54
C ALA A 742 -17.93 -1.96 5.42
N ILE A 743 -19.17 -1.47 5.54
CA ILE A 743 -20.20 -1.65 4.51
C ILE A 743 -19.80 -0.98 3.19
N LEU A 744 -19.24 0.23 3.25
CA LEU A 744 -18.80 0.95 2.07
C LEU A 744 -17.64 0.24 1.36
N GLN A 745 -16.63 -0.22 2.12
CA GLN A 745 -15.53 -1.03 1.58
C GLN A 745 -16.04 -2.31 0.91
N GLN A 746 -17.02 -3.00 1.52
CA GLN A 746 -17.63 -4.21 0.94
C GLN A 746 -18.40 -3.94 -0.36
N ASN A 747 -18.87 -2.71 -0.56
CA ASN A 747 -19.54 -2.28 -1.79
C ASN A 747 -18.57 -1.60 -2.77
N GLY A 748 -17.26 -1.75 -2.59
CA GLY A 748 -16.24 -1.24 -3.52
C GLY A 748 -15.94 0.25 -3.40
N PHE A 749 -16.29 0.89 -2.28
CA PHE A 749 -15.96 2.29 -2.03
C PHE A 749 -14.61 2.40 -1.30
N ALA A 750 -13.68 3.16 -1.88
CA ALA A 750 -12.45 3.59 -1.22
C ALA A 750 -12.74 4.81 -0.34
N VAL A 751 -13.22 4.58 0.88
CA VAL A 751 -13.61 5.65 1.80
C VAL A 751 -12.43 6.05 2.69
N VAL A 752 -11.86 7.22 2.42
CA VAL A 752 -10.75 7.78 3.21
C VAL A 752 -11.25 8.42 4.51
N GLN A 753 -12.46 9.00 4.50
CA GLN A 753 -13.08 9.61 5.68
C GLN A 753 -14.61 9.68 5.55
N LEU A 754 -15.32 9.49 6.66
CA LEU A 754 -16.77 9.74 6.77
C LEU A 754 -17.00 11.12 7.38
N ASP A 755 -17.43 12.08 6.57
CA ASP A 755 -17.72 13.46 6.96
C ASP A 755 -19.22 13.74 7.17
N TRP A 756 -20.02 12.68 7.27
CA TRP A 756 -21.47 12.74 7.33
C TRP A 756 -21.96 13.44 8.59
N GLN A 757 -22.94 14.32 8.45
CA GLN A 757 -23.60 14.94 9.60
C GLN A 757 -24.60 13.97 10.22
N PRO A 758 -24.87 14.03 11.54
CA PRO A 758 -25.87 13.16 12.18
C PRO A 758 -27.26 13.24 11.55
N SER A 759 -27.59 14.38 10.92
CA SER A 759 -28.86 14.63 10.24
C SER A 759 -28.96 14.09 8.81
N TRP A 760 -27.87 13.52 8.26
CA TRP A 760 -27.87 13.08 6.87
C TRP A 760 -28.93 12.00 6.60
N THR A 761 -29.68 12.24 5.53
CA THR A 761 -30.76 11.41 5.01
C THR A 761 -30.25 10.46 3.93
N ALA A 762 -31.08 9.49 3.54
CA ALA A 762 -30.75 8.58 2.44
C ALA A 762 -30.50 9.31 1.11
N VAL A 763 -31.09 10.50 0.90
CA VAL A 763 -30.88 11.30 -0.33
C VAL A 763 -29.48 11.93 -0.33
N GLU A 764 -29.08 12.53 0.79
CA GLU A 764 -27.73 13.13 0.94
C GLU A 764 -26.65 12.06 0.85
N ILE A 765 -26.87 10.90 1.48
CA ILE A 765 -25.97 9.75 1.37
C ILE A 765 -25.92 9.22 -0.07
N ALA A 766 -27.05 9.10 -0.78
CA ALA A 766 -27.04 8.68 -2.18
C ALA A 766 -26.24 9.66 -3.06
N GLY A 767 -26.40 10.96 -2.83
CA GLY A 767 -25.61 12.02 -3.47
C GLY A 767 -24.12 11.87 -3.19
N TRP A 768 -23.75 11.60 -1.94
CA TRP A 768 -22.37 11.34 -1.55
C TRP A 768 -21.80 10.08 -2.22
N LEU A 769 -22.57 8.98 -2.27
CA LEU A 769 -22.14 7.74 -2.91
C LEU A 769 -21.96 7.91 -4.42
N SER A 770 -22.80 8.72 -5.07
CA SER A 770 -22.72 8.98 -6.50
C SER A 770 -21.45 9.73 -6.93
N GLN A 771 -20.70 10.30 -5.99
CA GLN A 771 -19.40 10.92 -6.24
C GLN A 771 -18.29 9.90 -6.42
N TYR A 772 -18.50 8.65 -5.99
CA TYR A 772 -17.52 7.59 -6.09
C TYR A 772 -17.77 6.74 -7.34
N THR A 773 -16.69 6.43 -8.03
CA THR A 773 -16.70 5.36 -9.03
C THR A 773 -16.56 4.04 -8.31
N VAL A 774 -17.42 3.07 -8.62
CA VAL A 774 -17.42 1.75 -7.98
C VAL A 774 -17.29 0.68 -9.06
N ILE A 775 -16.43 -0.30 -8.81
CA ILE A 775 -16.28 -1.46 -9.69
C ILE A 775 -17.45 -2.41 -9.46
N ASP A 776 -18.35 -2.48 -10.44
CA ASP A 776 -19.48 -3.40 -10.39
C ASP A 776 -18.98 -4.86 -10.43
N LYS A 777 -19.53 -5.70 -9.55
CA LYS A 777 -19.28 -7.16 -9.55
C LYS A 777 -19.65 -7.80 -10.89
N SER A 778 -20.63 -7.24 -11.62
CA SER A 778 -21.02 -7.71 -12.95
C SER A 778 -19.90 -7.52 -14.00
N LEU A 779 -19.11 -6.45 -13.87
CA LEU A 779 -17.96 -6.19 -14.73
C LEU A 779 -16.85 -7.23 -14.50
N VAL A 780 -16.52 -7.50 -13.23
CA VAL A 780 -15.54 -8.53 -12.85
C VAL A 780 -15.96 -9.91 -13.38
N ALA A 781 -17.23 -10.27 -13.20
CA ALA A 781 -17.77 -11.53 -13.68
C ALA A 781 -17.68 -11.65 -15.21
N ARG A 782 -17.98 -10.57 -15.95
CA ARG A 782 -17.86 -10.53 -17.42
C ARG A 782 -16.42 -10.72 -17.89
N ILE A 783 -15.46 -10.06 -17.25
CA ILE A 783 -14.03 -10.18 -17.58
C ILE A 783 -13.54 -11.60 -17.32
N LYS A 784 -13.88 -12.18 -16.16
CA LYS A 784 -13.57 -13.57 -15.84
C LYS A 784 -14.15 -14.54 -16.87
N GLU A 785 -15.41 -14.33 -17.27
CA GLU A 785 -16.09 -15.15 -18.27
C GLU A 785 -15.35 -15.12 -19.61
N GLN A 786 -14.94 -13.93 -20.07
CA GLN A 786 -14.18 -13.77 -21.33
C GLN A 786 -12.76 -14.34 -21.25
N LEU A 787 -12.11 -14.27 -20.08
CA LEU A 787 -10.76 -14.79 -19.88
C LEU A 787 -10.71 -16.30 -19.73
N TYR A 788 -11.64 -16.91 -19.00
CA TYR A 788 -11.50 -18.31 -18.63
C TYR A 788 -12.83 -19.03 -18.45
N GLY A 789 -13.97 -18.45 -18.85
CA GLY A 789 -15.30 -19.03 -18.60
C GLY A 789 -15.47 -20.44 -19.19
N GLU A 790 -15.17 -20.61 -20.48
CA GLU A 790 -15.25 -21.92 -21.16
C GLU A 790 -14.26 -22.93 -20.56
N ASN A 791 -12.99 -22.55 -20.41
CA ASN A 791 -11.97 -23.40 -19.83
C ASN A 791 -12.29 -23.76 -18.37
N TYR A 792 -12.89 -22.86 -17.60
CA TYR A 792 -13.31 -23.12 -16.21
C TYR A 792 -14.46 -24.11 -16.15
N ARG A 793 -15.46 -24.00 -17.05
CA ARG A 793 -16.51 -25.01 -17.19
C ARG A 793 -15.91 -26.35 -17.62
N ALA A 794 -14.95 -26.35 -18.54
CA ALA A 794 -14.24 -27.55 -18.95
C ALA A 794 -13.45 -28.16 -17.77
N MET A 795 -12.73 -27.36 -16.97
CA MET A 795 -12.10 -27.81 -15.72
C MET A 795 -13.14 -28.44 -14.79
N GLN A 796 -14.29 -27.79 -14.59
CA GLN A 796 -15.36 -28.34 -13.76
C GLN A 796 -15.88 -29.68 -14.29
N ASN A 797 -16.00 -29.84 -15.60
CA ASN A 797 -16.41 -31.09 -16.23
C ASN A 797 -15.34 -32.18 -16.13
N GLU A 798 -14.08 -31.86 -16.36
CA GLU A 798 -12.95 -32.78 -16.20
C GLU A 798 -12.80 -33.22 -14.73
N MET A 799 -13.05 -32.30 -13.78
CA MET A 799 -13.09 -32.62 -12.35
C MET A 799 -14.24 -33.58 -11.99
N GLN A 800 -15.31 -33.68 -12.80
CA GLN A 800 -16.37 -34.68 -12.62
C GLN A 800 -15.97 -36.08 -13.07
N LYS A 801 -14.90 -36.24 -13.88
CA LYS A 801 -14.35 -37.56 -14.25
C LYS A 801 -13.64 -38.23 -13.09
N PHE A 802 -13.25 -37.45 -12.09
CA PHE A 802 -12.73 -38.01 -10.86
C PHE A 802 -13.88 -38.58 -10.05
N LYS A 803 -13.76 -39.86 -9.73
CA LYS A 803 -14.60 -40.48 -8.73
C LYS A 803 -13.77 -40.63 -7.46
N PHE A 804 -14.48 -40.60 -6.35
CA PHE A 804 -13.93 -41.22 -5.18
C PHE A 804 -13.86 -42.73 -5.42
N THR A 805 -12.67 -43.27 -5.65
CA THR A 805 -12.46 -44.71 -5.69
C THR A 805 -12.37 -45.19 -4.26
N ARG A 806 -13.32 -46.05 -3.90
CA ARG A 806 -13.30 -46.71 -2.60
C ARG A 806 -12.02 -47.54 -2.50
N ALA A 807 -11.18 -47.21 -1.54
CA ALA A 807 -10.19 -48.15 -1.04
C ALA A 807 -10.92 -49.23 -0.22
N ARG A 808 -10.26 -50.38 0.03
CA ARG A 808 -10.79 -51.34 1.01
C ARG A 808 -10.79 -50.69 2.39
N GLY A 809 -11.98 -50.48 2.94
CA GLY A 809 -12.16 -50.04 4.33
C GLY A 809 -13.23 -48.97 4.49
N THR A 810 -13.67 -48.80 5.72
CA THR A 810 -14.50 -47.66 6.13
C THR A 810 -13.85 -47.04 7.36
N LYS A 811 -13.99 -45.72 7.52
CA LYS A 811 -13.69 -45.04 8.78
C LYS A 811 -14.99 -44.71 9.49
N THR A 812 -15.02 -44.94 10.79
CA THR A 812 -16.19 -44.66 11.60
C THR A 812 -16.07 -43.26 12.21
N PHE A 813 -17.11 -42.46 12.06
CA PHE A 813 -17.18 -41.14 12.65
C PHE A 813 -18.33 -41.06 13.63
N THR A 814 -18.14 -40.34 14.73
CA THR A 814 -19.16 -40.11 15.75
C THR A 814 -19.72 -38.70 15.60
N PHE A 815 -21.04 -38.59 15.46
CA PHE A 815 -21.77 -37.34 15.28
C PHE A 815 -22.36 -36.92 16.63
N VAL A 816 -21.90 -35.79 17.17
CA VAL A 816 -22.24 -35.30 18.50
C VAL A 816 -22.95 -33.94 18.37
N LEU A 817 -24.26 -33.92 18.60
CA LEU A 817 -25.03 -32.68 18.70
C LEU A 817 -24.84 -32.13 20.12
N SER A 818 -24.33 -30.90 20.24
CA SER A 818 -23.97 -30.37 21.55
C SER A 818 -23.88 -28.85 21.62
N LYS A 819 -24.22 -28.31 22.79
CA LYS A 819 -23.97 -26.93 23.19
C LYS A 819 -23.34 -26.87 24.59
N LYS A 820 -22.51 -27.88 24.88
CA LYS A 820 -21.69 -27.98 26.09
C LYS A 820 -20.56 -26.96 26.04
N LYS A 821 -20.18 -26.42 27.20
CA LYS A 821 -19.11 -25.42 27.30
C LYS A 821 -17.79 -25.90 26.70
N SER A 822 -17.40 -27.16 26.95
CA SER A 822 -16.19 -27.79 26.38
C SER A 822 -16.20 -27.85 24.85
N HIS A 823 -17.38 -27.81 24.24
CA HIS A 823 -17.57 -27.85 22.80
C HIS A 823 -17.68 -26.45 22.16
N SER A 824 -17.73 -25.39 22.95
CA SER A 824 -17.85 -24.02 22.44
C SER A 824 -16.71 -23.58 21.53
N VAL A 825 -15.57 -24.28 21.58
CA VAL A 825 -14.39 -24.06 20.74
C VAL A 825 -14.43 -24.83 19.41
N ALA A 826 -15.40 -25.71 19.19
CA ALA A 826 -15.45 -26.58 18.00
C ALA A 826 -15.51 -25.80 16.68
N MET A 827 -16.08 -24.60 16.70
CA MET A 827 -16.14 -23.73 15.53
C MET A 827 -14.76 -23.30 14.99
N PHE A 828 -13.69 -23.31 15.82
CA PHE A 828 -12.32 -23.09 15.34
C PHE A 828 -11.84 -24.19 14.38
N ASN A 829 -12.27 -25.42 14.61
CA ASN A 829 -11.98 -26.60 13.77
C ASN A 829 -12.90 -26.68 12.53
N MET A 830 -14.05 -25.99 12.55
CA MET A 830 -14.92 -25.84 11.37
C MET A 830 -14.39 -24.77 10.39
N GLY A 831 -13.38 -24.00 10.79
CA GLY A 831 -12.73 -22.98 9.95
C GLY A 831 -13.64 -21.81 9.58
N VAL A 832 -14.68 -21.56 10.36
CA VAL A 832 -15.60 -20.45 10.16
C VAL A 832 -15.27 -19.31 11.11
N CYS A 833 -15.28 -18.07 10.61
CA CYS A 833 -14.89 -16.88 11.38
C CYS A 833 -15.80 -16.57 12.58
N VAL A 834 -16.81 -17.39 12.88
CA VAL A 834 -17.82 -17.14 13.93
C VAL A 834 -17.46 -17.78 15.28
N ALA A 835 -16.30 -18.44 15.39
CA ALA A 835 -15.92 -19.15 16.61
C ALA A 835 -15.89 -18.27 17.88
N VAL A 836 -15.54 -16.98 17.71
CA VAL A 836 -15.49 -15.97 18.77
C VAL A 836 -16.81 -15.20 18.94
N ASP A 837 -17.88 -15.57 18.23
CA ASP A 837 -19.16 -14.88 18.29
C ASP A 837 -19.99 -15.33 19.50
N ASP A 838 -19.82 -14.63 20.62
CA ASP A 838 -20.56 -14.91 21.85
C ASP A 838 -22.06 -14.66 21.71
N LYS A 839 -22.47 -13.76 20.83
CA LYS A 839 -23.90 -13.52 20.60
C LYS A 839 -24.52 -14.71 19.88
N LEU A 840 -23.86 -15.24 18.86
CA LEU A 840 -24.28 -16.47 18.19
C LEU A 840 -24.29 -17.67 19.13
N TRP A 841 -23.27 -17.84 19.98
CA TRP A 841 -23.25 -18.92 20.99
C TRP A 841 -24.44 -18.83 21.96
N ASN A 842 -24.79 -17.62 22.40
CA ASN A 842 -25.88 -17.41 23.35
C ASN A 842 -27.28 -17.46 22.72
N SER A 843 -27.39 -17.51 21.38
CA SER A 843 -28.66 -17.62 20.67
C SER A 843 -29.31 -19.00 20.88
N PRO A 844 -30.54 -19.10 21.41
CA PRO A 844 -31.20 -20.39 21.68
C PRO A 844 -31.57 -21.15 20.40
N ASP A 845 -31.69 -20.46 19.28
CA ASP A 845 -31.95 -21.01 17.96
C ASP A 845 -30.68 -21.51 17.25
N MET A 846 -29.50 -21.47 17.89
CA MET A 846 -28.25 -22.00 17.35
C MET A 846 -27.81 -23.26 18.10
N TRP A 847 -27.50 -24.31 17.33
CA TRP A 847 -26.88 -25.55 17.78
C TRP A 847 -25.71 -25.92 16.89
N GLN A 848 -24.85 -26.83 17.34
CA GLN A 848 -23.79 -27.38 16.51
C GLN A 848 -23.74 -28.91 16.62
N MET A 849 -23.40 -29.54 15.51
CA MET A 849 -23.05 -30.95 15.46
C MET A 849 -21.57 -31.07 15.12
N ILE A 850 -20.86 -31.84 15.91
CA ILE A 850 -19.41 -32.06 15.78
C ILE A 850 -19.20 -33.49 15.28
N ILE A 851 -18.28 -33.66 14.35
CA ILE A 851 -17.88 -34.96 13.82
C ILE A 851 -16.53 -35.33 14.45
N PHE A 852 -16.47 -36.46 15.14
CA PHE A 852 -15.24 -37.00 15.72
C PHE A 852 -14.77 -38.24 14.96
N ASP A 853 -13.47 -38.37 14.73
CA ASP A 853 -12.85 -39.59 14.20
C ASP A 853 -12.69 -40.68 15.28
N GLU A 854 -12.19 -41.85 14.88
CA GLU A 854 -11.97 -43.01 15.78
C GLU A 854 -10.89 -42.73 16.85
N GLU A 855 -10.05 -41.73 16.61
CA GLU A 855 -9.06 -41.25 17.56
C GLU A 855 -9.61 -40.16 18.48
N ASN A 856 -10.90 -39.81 18.40
CA ASN A 856 -11.55 -38.73 19.15
C ASN A 856 -11.05 -37.32 18.80
N ASN A 857 -10.53 -37.09 17.58
CA ASN A 857 -10.23 -35.74 17.08
C ASN A 857 -11.45 -35.17 16.36
N ALA A 858 -11.73 -33.88 16.57
CA ALA A 858 -12.76 -33.18 15.82
C ALA A 858 -12.35 -33.02 14.34
N CYS A 859 -13.31 -33.24 13.46
CA CYS A 859 -13.17 -33.27 12.01
C CYS A 859 -14.12 -32.26 11.34
N GLY A 860 -14.43 -31.17 12.00
CA GLY A 860 -15.42 -30.17 11.62
C GLY A 860 -16.84 -30.57 12.03
N GLY A 861 -17.83 -30.04 11.32
CA GLY A 861 -19.22 -30.31 11.66
C GLY A 861 -20.24 -29.44 10.94
N VAL A 862 -21.35 -29.15 11.62
CA VAL A 862 -22.47 -28.37 11.08
C VAL A 862 -22.94 -27.37 12.13
N ILE A 863 -23.18 -26.14 11.71
CA ILE A 863 -23.89 -25.13 12.50
C ILE A 863 -25.35 -25.17 12.07
N TYR A 864 -26.24 -25.42 13.03
CA TYR A 864 -27.67 -25.39 12.83
C TYR A 864 -28.28 -24.09 13.33
N ARG A 865 -29.25 -23.57 12.59
CA ARG A 865 -30.15 -22.49 13.03
C ARG A 865 -31.60 -22.93 12.93
N THR A 866 -32.47 -22.41 13.79
CA THR A 866 -33.92 -22.64 13.67
C THR A 866 -34.65 -21.34 13.34
N ILE A 867 -35.56 -21.41 12.38
CA ILE A 867 -36.36 -20.25 11.94
C ILE A 867 -37.85 -20.59 12.07
N SER A 868 -38.65 -19.61 12.46
CA SER A 868 -40.12 -19.72 12.41
C SER A 868 -40.68 -18.53 11.63
N GLU A 869 -41.43 -18.81 10.57
CA GLU A 869 -42.04 -17.78 9.71
C GLU A 869 -43.38 -18.29 9.17
N ASN A 870 -44.42 -17.44 9.21
CA ASN A 870 -45.75 -17.76 8.68
C ASN A 870 -46.33 -19.10 9.18
N GLY A 871 -46.12 -19.41 10.47
CA GLY A 871 -46.56 -20.65 11.10
C GLY A 871 -45.74 -21.90 10.74
N LYS A 872 -44.74 -21.79 9.87
CA LYS A 872 -43.81 -22.87 9.51
C LYS A 872 -42.51 -22.78 10.30
N ARG A 873 -41.89 -23.93 10.55
CA ARG A 873 -40.62 -24.07 11.27
C ARG A 873 -39.57 -24.75 10.40
N TYR A 874 -38.39 -24.16 10.36
CA TYR A 874 -37.30 -24.56 9.49
C TYR A 874 -36.05 -24.90 10.29
N LEU A 875 -35.35 -25.96 9.89
CA LEU A 875 -34.00 -26.26 10.34
C LEU A 875 -33.04 -25.80 9.25
N VAL A 876 -32.13 -24.90 9.55
CA VAL A 876 -31.12 -24.42 8.61
C VAL A 876 -29.79 -25.08 8.94
N ALA A 877 -29.10 -25.64 7.93
CA ALA A 877 -27.81 -26.30 8.08
C ALA A 877 -26.72 -25.57 7.31
N SER A 878 -25.62 -25.28 8.01
CA SER A 878 -24.38 -24.69 7.49
C SER A 878 -23.26 -25.71 7.71
N ILE A 879 -22.74 -26.29 6.63
CA ILE A 879 -22.01 -27.56 6.58
C ILE A 879 -20.51 -27.31 6.43
N HIS A 880 -19.75 -27.56 7.49
CA HIS A 880 -18.32 -27.21 7.60
C HIS A 880 -17.46 -28.37 8.12
N PRO A 881 -17.34 -29.50 7.39
CA PRO A 881 -16.33 -30.50 7.69
C PRO A 881 -14.92 -29.95 7.50
N SER A 882 -13.97 -30.44 8.30
CA SER A 882 -12.55 -30.09 8.20
C SER A 882 -11.94 -30.58 6.88
N GLN A 883 -10.86 -29.96 6.41
CA GLN A 883 -10.17 -30.45 5.21
C GLN A 883 -9.57 -31.85 5.41
N LYS A 884 -9.25 -32.20 6.67
CA LYS A 884 -8.69 -33.51 7.05
C LYS A 884 -9.66 -34.67 6.76
N ILE A 885 -10.96 -34.52 7.05
CA ILE A 885 -11.92 -35.59 6.75
C ILE A 885 -12.17 -35.69 5.24
N LEU A 886 -12.26 -34.54 4.55
CA LEU A 886 -12.56 -34.50 3.11
C LEU A 886 -11.43 -35.05 2.22
N SER A 887 -10.21 -35.17 2.75
CA SER A 887 -9.06 -35.77 2.08
C SER A 887 -8.88 -37.27 2.38
N THR A 888 -9.63 -37.82 3.34
CA THR A 888 -9.42 -39.20 3.82
C THR A 888 -10.60 -40.13 3.59
N VAL A 889 -11.80 -39.57 3.36
CA VAL A 889 -13.03 -40.33 3.08
C VAL A 889 -13.88 -39.60 2.04
N SER A 890 -14.92 -40.27 1.53
CA SER A 890 -15.77 -39.75 0.46
C SER A 890 -16.43 -38.41 0.85
N PRO A 891 -16.17 -37.29 0.14
CA PRO A 891 -16.87 -36.03 0.38
C PRO A 891 -18.39 -36.18 0.23
N LYS A 892 -18.83 -36.94 -0.78
CA LYS A 892 -20.24 -37.30 -0.98
C LYS A 892 -20.78 -38.09 0.22
N GLY A 893 -20.05 -39.10 0.69
CA GLY A 893 -20.46 -39.89 1.85
C GLY A 893 -20.58 -39.06 3.13
N VAL A 894 -19.65 -38.14 3.38
CA VAL A 894 -19.73 -37.18 4.49
C VAL A 894 -20.98 -36.31 4.37
N TYR A 895 -21.20 -35.72 3.19
CA TYR A 895 -22.36 -34.88 2.92
C TYR A 895 -23.69 -35.63 3.11
N GLU A 896 -23.82 -36.82 2.53
CA GLU A 896 -25.02 -37.65 2.65
C GLU A 896 -25.33 -38.01 4.10
N LYS A 897 -24.32 -38.36 4.90
CA LYS A 897 -24.52 -38.65 6.32
C LYS A 897 -24.94 -37.41 7.11
N ILE A 898 -24.37 -36.25 6.82
CA ILE A 898 -24.78 -34.98 7.42
C ILE A 898 -26.25 -34.65 7.07
N VAL A 899 -26.64 -34.74 5.79
CA VAL A 899 -28.02 -34.47 5.36
C VAL A 899 -28.99 -35.47 5.97
N GLN A 900 -28.65 -36.77 5.97
CA GLN A 900 -29.45 -37.83 6.60
C GLN A 900 -29.70 -37.53 8.08
N PHE A 901 -28.66 -37.11 8.81
CA PHE A 901 -28.77 -36.75 10.21
C PHE A 901 -29.66 -35.53 10.44
N SER A 902 -29.49 -34.51 9.59
CA SER A 902 -30.27 -33.27 9.61
C SER A 902 -31.74 -33.50 9.29
N GLN A 903 -32.07 -34.39 8.34
CA GLN A 903 -33.44 -34.79 8.05
C GLN A 903 -34.08 -35.52 9.23
N LEU A 904 -33.31 -36.35 9.93
CA LEU A 904 -33.80 -37.02 11.13
C LEU A 904 -34.09 -36.02 12.26
N MET A 905 -33.25 -35.00 12.44
CA MET A 905 -33.53 -33.88 13.35
C MET A 905 -34.84 -33.19 12.98
N LYS A 906 -34.99 -32.79 11.71
CA LYS A 906 -36.20 -32.15 11.19
C LYS A 906 -37.45 -33.00 11.50
N LYS A 907 -37.41 -34.30 11.21
CA LYS A 907 -38.51 -35.23 11.46
C LYS A 907 -38.86 -35.34 12.94
N LEU A 908 -37.85 -35.47 13.82
CA LEU A 908 -38.05 -35.58 15.27
C LEU A 908 -38.66 -34.31 15.86
N LEU A 909 -38.26 -33.13 15.36
CA LEU A 909 -38.79 -31.85 15.80
C LEU A 909 -40.13 -31.48 15.15
N LYS A 910 -40.60 -32.26 14.16
CA LYS A 910 -41.76 -31.93 13.32
C LYS A 910 -41.61 -30.57 12.64
N TYR A 911 -40.41 -30.26 12.15
CA TYR A 911 -40.16 -29.08 11.34
C TYR A 911 -40.56 -29.37 9.90
N ASP A 912 -40.97 -28.33 9.18
CA ASP A 912 -41.50 -28.46 7.82
C ASP A 912 -40.37 -28.86 6.86
N GLU A 913 -39.25 -28.13 6.90
CA GLU A 913 -38.16 -28.28 5.94
C GLU A 913 -36.76 -28.16 6.54
N LEU A 914 -35.81 -28.83 5.88
CA LEU A 914 -34.38 -28.65 6.06
C LEU A 914 -33.88 -27.70 4.97
N LEU A 915 -33.28 -26.59 5.38
CA LEU A 915 -32.80 -25.54 4.50
C LEU A 915 -31.27 -25.49 4.54
N ILE A 916 -30.64 -25.22 3.40
CA ILE A 916 -29.21 -24.90 3.29
C ILE A 916 -29.10 -23.51 2.65
N PRO A 917 -28.41 -22.53 3.25
CA PRO A 917 -28.27 -21.20 2.64
C PRO A 917 -27.68 -21.27 1.21
N THR A 918 -28.09 -20.38 0.31
CA THR A 918 -27.49 -20.37 -1.05
C THR A 918 -26.13 -19.67 -1.09
N SER A 919 -25.85 -18.79 -0.12
CA SER A 919 -24.58 -18.07 -0.03
C SER A 919 -23.41 -19.04 0.26
N PRO A 920 -22.36 -19.07 -0.60
CA PRO A 920 -21.20 -19.94 -0.38
C PRO A 920 -20.38 -19.54 0.83
N GLN A 921 -20.45 -18.28 1.28
CA GLN A 921 -19.81 -17.84 2.51
C GLN A 921 -20.46 -18.45 3.77
N ILE A 922 -21.69 -18.95 3.66
CA ILE A 922 -22.49 -19.44 4.80
C ILE A 922 -22.73 -20.95 4.72
N HIS A 923 -23.07 -21.52 3.56
CA HIS A 923 -23.40 -22.94 3.52
C HIS A 923 -22.20 -23.87 3.70
N SER A 924 -21.02 -23.44 3.27
CA SER A 924 -19.76 -24.19 3.39
C SER A 924 -18.60 -23.37 2.86
N ASN A 925 -17.53 -23.28 3.65
CA ASN A 925 -16.22 -22.77 3.26
C ASN A 925 -15.32 -23.85 2.60
N ARG A 926 -15.91 -24.96 2.11
CA ARG A 926 -15.20 -26.10 1.49
C ARG A 926 -15.77 -26.36 0.10
N THR A 927 -14.95 -26.18 -0.92
CA THR A 927 -15.28 -26.36 -2.35
C THR A 927 -15.96 -27.71 -2.61
N SER A 928 -15.41 -28.80 -2.06
CA SER A 928 -15.97 -30.15 -2.25
C SER A 928 -17.37 -30.32 -1.69
N MET A 929 -17.76 -29.60 -0.62
CA MET A 929 -19.14 -29.60 -0.11
C MET A 929 -20.06 -28.71 -0.96
N GLN A 930 -19.56 -27.57 -1.43
CA GLN A 930 -20.32 -26.71 -2.36
C GLN A 930 -20.69 -27.49 -3.63
N GLU A 931 -19.77 -28.31 -4.14
CA GLU A 931 -20.00 -29.23 -5.26
C GLU A 931 -21.08 -30.27 -4.95
N GLN A 932 -21.08 -30.88 -3.75
CA GLN A 932 -22.12 -31.85 -3.38
C GLN A 932 -23.50 -31.19 -3.26
N ILE A 933 -23.57 -29.98 -2.69
CA ILE A 933 -24.83 -29.21 -2.59
C ILE A 933 -25.35 -28.87 -3.99
N ALA A 934 -24.49 -28.42 -4.89
CA ALA A 934 -24.85 -28.12 -6.27
C ALA A 934 -25.30 -29.39 -7.04
N ALA A 935 -24.58 -30.50 -6.86
CA ALA A 935 -24.90 -31.78 -7.51
C ALA A 935 -26.24 -32.37 -7.05
N ALA A 936 -26.69 -32.05 -5.83
CA ALA A 936 -27.98 -32.50 -5.31
C ALA A 936 -29.19 -31.87 -6.03
N LYS A 937 -29.00 -30.79 -6.80
CA LYS A 937 -30.05 -30.12 -7.61
C LYS A 937 -31.32 -29.80 -6.81
N TYR A 938 -31.15 -29.35 -5.57
CA TYR A 938 -32.27 -29.01 -4.71
C TYR A 938 -33.11 -27.85 -5.25
N LYS A 939 -34.41 -27.88 -4.93
CA LYS A 939 -35.29 -26.73 -5.16
C LYS A 939 -34.85 -25.56 -4.28
N THR A 940 -35.00 -24.34 -4.79
CA THR A 940 -34.72 -23.13 -4.02
C THR A 940 -35.97 -22.60 -3.33
N ARG A 941 -35.77 -21.89 -2.22
CA ARG A 941 -36.78 -21.16 -1.48
C ARG A 941 -36.21 -19.84 -1.01
N LYS A 942 -37.03 -18.80 -1.12
CA LYS A 942 -36.79 -17.50 -0.49
C LYS A 942 -37.79 -17.32 0.65
N LEU A 943 -37.31 -16.94 1.83
CA LEU A 943 -38.15 -16.55 2.96
C LEU A 943 -38.48 -15.06 2.91
N ASP A 944 -39.53 -14.63 3.61
CA ASP A 944 -40.00 -13.24 3.57
C ASP A 944 -39.01 -12.31 4.27
N GLN A 945 -38.45 -12.76 5.39
CA GLN A 945 -37.50 -12.00 6.18
C GLN A 945 -36.05 -12.42 5.94
N LYS A 946 -35.13 -11.47 6.17
CA LYS A 946 -33.70 -11.77 6.29
C LYS A 946 -33.41 -12.20 7.73
N TYR A 947 -32.57 -13.21 7.87
CA TYR A 947 -32.16 -13.76 9.16
C TYR A 947 -30.65 -13.69 9.29
N SER A 948 -30.17 -13.33 10.48
CA SER A 948 -28.73 -13.24 10.75
C SER A 948 -28.14 -14.60 11.07
N PHE A 949 -27.10 -14.98 10.32
CA PHE A 949 -26.25 -16.14 10.61
C PHE A 949 -25.28 -15.88 11.75
N SER A 950 -24.68 -14.69 11.78
CA SER A 950 -23.63 -14.30 12.74
C SER A 950 -23.60 -12.79 12.95
N TYR A 951 -22.87 -12.36 13.96
CA TYR A 951 -22.78 -10.99 14.45
C TYR A 951 -21.33 -10.48 14.59
N SER A 952 -20.35 -11.39 14.65
CA SER A 952 -18.92 -11.06 14.82
C SER A 952 -18.01 -12.13 14.20
N PRO A 953 -16.83 -11.76 13.67
CA PRO A 953 -16.39 -10.39 13.37
C PRO A 953 -17.16 -9.78 12.20
N TYR A 954 -17.85 -10.62 11.42
CA TYR A 954 -18.69 -10.21 10.30
C TYR A 954 -20.15 -10.56 10.58
N ALA A 955 -21.05 -9.64 10.21
CA ALA A 955 -22.49 -9.87 10.32
C ALA A 955 -23.02 -10.46 9.00
N TYR A 956 -23.03 -11.79 8.90
CA TYR A 956 -23.60 -12.49 7.75
C TYR A 956 -25.11 -12.69 7.93
N ASP A 957 -25.89 -12.45 6.87
CA ASP A 957 -27.33 -12.69 6.81
C ASP A 957 -27.69 -13.61 5.63
N TYR A 958 -28.83 -14.30 5.72
CA TYR A 958 -29.39 -15.12 4.64
C TYR A 958 -30.91 -14.95 4.50
N GLN A 959 -31.42 -15.26 3.32
CA GLN A 959 -32.84 -15.20 2.96
C GLN A 959 -33.20 -16.26 1.91
N ASP A 960 -32.24 -16.60 1.05
CA ASP A 960 -32.37 -17.59 0.00
C ASP A 960 -31.72 -18.92 0.43
N PHE A 961 -32.43 -20.02 0.17
CA PHE A 961 -32.07 -21.36 0.62
C PHE A 961 -32.30 -22.41 -0.47
N TYR A 962 -31.57 -23.51 -0.39
CA TYR A 962 -31.90 -24.80 -0.98
C TYR A 962 -32.76 -25.61 0.00
N ILE A 963 -33.78 -26.31 -0.50
CA ILE A 963 -34.60 -27.26 0.26
C ILE A 963 -33.95 -28.63 0.15
N ALA A 964 -33.19 -29.02 1.17
CA ALA A 964 -32.60 -30.35 1.22
C ALA A 964 -33.69 -31.40 1.51
N THR A 965 -33.63 -32.52 0.80
CA THR A 965 -34.58 -33.64 0.92
C THR A 965 -33.89 -34.92 1.36
#